data_AF-A0A359LQ84-F1
#
_entry.id   AF-A0A359LQ84-F1
#
_cell.length_a   1.000
_cell.length_b   1.000
_cell.length_c   1.000
_cell.angle_alpha   90.00
_cell.angle_beta   90.00
_cell.angle_gamma   90.00
#
_symmetry.space_group_name_H-M   'P 1'
#
loop_
_entity.id
_entity.type
_entity.pdbx_description
1 polymer ?
#
loop_
_entity_poly.entity_id
_entity_poly.type
_entity_poly.pdbx_seq_one_letter_code
_entity_poly.pdbx_strand_id
1 'polypeptide(L)'
;MKQRLERRDFLGMLSAAGFGGLVASTKDAWGLEAIRNPLATYPDRGWEGVYRDLWKYDSVFTFTCAPNDTHNCILNAYVRNGVVVRIGPSMKYGEATDLLGNKVTHRWDPRVCQKGLALTRRFYGDRRVMGCVIRKGFKEWHDAGFPRGSDGLPPAKYYNRGRDEWLRITHDEGAKIAAAVLKNIAETYSGEEGKRRLREQHYDEVCVEATEGAGVRTMKFRGGMPLLGITRVFGMYRLANSMALLDARVRGVGPDKALGAKGFDNYSWHTDLPPGHPMVSGQQTVEFDLHAVEHCKTLVVWGMNWITTKMPDAHWLTEARLKGVKVVVIACEYSATSSKGDDAIIVRPGTTPALALGLANVILREKLYDAQYVNQWTDLPVLVRMDTLKYLRAQDVFGGGLAALENTVVLGKNEKEPPPLQHSKTIVSEQMRMEWGDYVWWDRATNAPKLLSRDMVGKNSNVQNPLLDDSVVVTLADGKKVRCRPAFDLINEYCAHFDPKTTEEITWAPAGAVELLARHLAKEPGTTLFAVGMGPNQFFNSDNKDRDTMLLAALTGNIGKISGNIGSYAGNYRVAMFNGAPQWINENPFDIELDPNKNARPRQYWKPESAHYYNHEDHPLRVGNKLLTGKSHIPAPTKSMWFANANSILGNVKWHFNTVVNVLPRIEMVAVNEWWWSASCEWADIVFGVDAWFELKHADMTANTMSAHS
;
A
#
# COMPACT_ATOMS: atom_id res chain seq x y z
N MET A 1 94.58 26.65 42.36
CA MET A 1 93.40 26.61 43.23
C MET A 1 92.19 26.22 42.39
N LYS A 2 91.69 24.98 42.50
CA LYS A 2 90.38 24.60 41.93
C LYS A 2 89.31 25.14 42.87
N GLN A 3 88.45 26.05 42.40
CA GLN A 3 87.27 26.50 43.15
C GLN A 3 86.43 25.27 43.50
N ARG A 4 86.28 25.00 44.78
CA ARG A 4 85.51 23.89 45.32
C ARG A 4 84.04 24.30 45.20
N LEU A 5 83.29 23.67 44.30
CA LEU A 5 81.84 23.82 44.21
C LEU A 5 81.25 23.46 45.59
N GLU A 6 80.68 24.46 46.27
CA GLU A 6 80.03 24.27 47.56
C GLU A 6 78.78 23.41 47.36
N ARG A 7 78.45 22.57 48.36
CA ARG A 7 77.32 21.63 48.29
C ARG A 7 75.99 22.32 47.97
N ARG A 8 75.88 23.59 48.36
CA ARG A 8 74.73 24.47 48.10
C ARG A 8 74.63 24.89 46.63
N ASP A 9 75.75 25.11 45.95
CA ASP A 9 75.78 25.44 44.52
C ASP A 9 75.43 24.22 43.66
N PHE A 10 75.94 23.04 44.05
CA PHE A 10 75.59 21.77 43.41
C PHE A 10 74.09 21.44 43.55
N LEU A 11 73.53 21.60 44.75
CA LEU A 11 72.10 21.41 44.98
C LEU A 11 71.24 22.48 44.29
N GLY A 12 71.74 23.72 44.20
CA GLY A 12 71.11 24.79 43.41
C GLY A 12 71.06 24.46 41.92
N MET A 13 72.15 23.95 41.35
CA MET A 13 72.20 23.50 39.95
C MET A 13 71.30 22.29 39.70
N LEU A 14 71.27 21.31 40.61
CA LEU A 14 70.38 20.14 40.51
C LEU A 14 68.90 20.52 40.59
N SER A 15 68.56 21.47 41.46
CA SER A 15 67.19 21.98 41.59
C SER A 15 66.79 22.79 40.37
N ALA A 16 67.68 23.63 39.83
CA ALA A 16 67.44 24.38 38.60
C ALA A 16 67.33 23.47 37.36
N ALA A 17 68.16 22.43 37.26
CA ALA A 17 68.08 21.43 36.20
C ALA A 17 66.82 20.56 36.33
N GLY A 18 66.45 20.16 37.55
CA GLY A 18 65.22 19.41 37.82
C GLY A 18 63.96 20.22 37.54
N PHE A 19 63.95 21.49 37.91
CA PHE A 19 62.84 22.40 37.62
C PHE A 19 62.79 22.78 36.14
N GLY A 20 63.94 22.99 35.49
CA GLY A 20 64.03 23.19 34.05
C GLY A 20 63.54 21.99 33.24
N GLY A 21 63.91 20.77 33.67
CA GLY A 21 63.41 19.51 33.11
C GLY A 21 61.92 19.32 33.32
N LEU A 22 61.40 19.68 34.50
CA LEU A 22 59.97 19.65 34.80
C LEU A 22 59.19 20.65 33.94
N VAL A 23 59.68 21.89 33.80
CA VAL A 23 59.05 22.93 32.97
C VAL A 23 59.05 22.54 31.49
N ALA A 24 60.16 21.98 30.97
CA ALA A 24 60.24 21.47 29.61
C ALA A 24 59.27 20.29 29.39
N SER A 25 59.26 19.33 30.31
CA SER A 25 58.33 18.20 30.30
C SER A 25 56.86 18.64 30.34
N THR A 26 56.52 19.65 31.14
CA THR A 26 55.14 20.17 31.19
C THR A 26 54.74 20.92 29.93
N LYS A 27 55.68 21.55 29.22
CA LYS A 27 55.41 22.18 27.92
C LYS A 27 55.05 21.15 26.85
N ASP A 28 55.80 20.06 26.80
CA ASP A 28 55.56 18.96 25.84
C ASP A 28 54.31 18.15 26.22
N ALA A 29 54.12 17.83 27.50
CA ALA A 29 53.00 17.04 27.97
C ALA A 29 51.64 17.74 27.80
N TRP A 30 51.62 19.09 27.79
CA TRP A 30 50.41 19.88 27.61
C TRP A 30 50.26 20.49 26.20
N GLY A 31 51.17 20.17 25.26
CA GLY A 31 51.10 20.64 23.89
C GLY A 31 51.10 22.17 23.75
N LEU A 32 51.80 22.88 24.66
CA LEU A 32 51.81 24.35 24.74
C LEU A 32 52.76 25.01 23.72
N GLU A 33 53.32 24.25 22.77
CA GLU A 33 53.87 24.86 21.56
C GLU A 33 52.72 25.49 20.77
N ALA A 34 52.61 26.82 20.87
CA ALA A 34 51.74 27.59 20.01
C ALA A 34 52.12 27.27 18.55
N ILE A 35 51.28 26.50 17.86
CA ILE A 35 51.44 26.18 16.44
C ILE A 35 51.39 27.50 15.67
N ARG A 36 52.55 28.12 15.42
CA ARG A 36 52.64 29.44 14.77
C ARG A 36 52.12 29.40 13.33
N ASN A 37 52.19 28.23 12.68
CA ASN A 37 51.60 27.99 11.37
C ASN A 37 51.16 26.52 11.23
N PRO A 38 49.86 26.20 11.39
CA PRO A 38 49.34 24.83 11.28
C PRO A 38 49.43 24.23 9.86
N LEU A 39 49.86 25.01 8.87
CA LEU A 39 50.12 24.55 7.50
C LEU A 39 51.62 24.33 7.20
N ALA A 40 52.53 24.77 8.07
CA ALA A 40 53.99 24.62 7.89
C ALA A 40 54.55 23.32 8.48
N THR A 41 53.83 22.72 9.44
CA THR A 41 54.19 21.43 10.03
C THR A 41 52.89 20.69 10.32
N TYR A 42 52.70 19.52 9.71
CA TYR A 42 51.53 18.69 10.00
C TYR A 42 51.73 18.07 11.40
N PRO A 43 50.77 18.20 12.33
CA PRO A 43 50.92 17.63 13.67
C PRO A 43 51.03 16.10 13.62
N ASP A 44 51.54 15.48 14.69
CA ASP A 44 51.52 14.02 14.85
C ASP A 44 50.13 13.47 14.52
N ARG A 45 50.06 12.40 13.72
CA ARG A 45 48.79 11.82 13.23
C ARG A 45 48.34 10.62 14.07
N GLY A 46 49.02 10.32 15.17
CA GLY A 46 48.66 9.21 16.07
C GLY A 46 47.24 9.34 16.62
N TRP A 47 46.78 10.57 16.89
CA TRP A 47 45.41 10.85 17.34
C TRP A 47 44.34 10.42 16.32
N GLU A 48 44.64 10.42 15.02
CA GLU A 48 43.71 9.95 13.98
C GLU A 48 43.44 8.44 14.11
N GLY A 49 44.35 7.69 14.75
CA GLY A 49 44.17 6.27 15.05
C GLY A 49 42.88 5.98 15.82
N VAL A 50 42.48 6.88 16.72
CA VAL A 50 41.21 6.78 17.46
C VAL A 50 40.01 6.83 16.51
N TYR A 51 39.99 7.79 15.57
CA TYR A 51 38.90 7.92 14.60
C TYR A 51 38.86 6.76 13.60
N ARG A 52 40.02 6.25 13.17
CA ARG A 52 40.10 5.05 12.31
C ARG A 52 39.57 3.81 13.03
N ASP A 53 39.89 3.66 14.32
CA ASP A 53 39.38 2.56 15.13
C ASP A 53 37.86 2.64 15.32
N LEU A 54 37.29 3.84 15.54
CA LEU A 54 35.83 4.02 15.60
C LEU A 54 35.10 3.54 14.33
N TRP A 55 35.73 3.65 13.16
CA TRP A 55 35.15 3.19 11.89
C TRP A 55 35.41 1.71 11.58
N LYS A 56 36.27 1.04 12.36
CA LYS A 56 36.65 -0.37 12.16
C LYS A 56 35.50 -1.31 12.51
N TYR A 57 35.43 -2.43 11.79
CA TYR A 57 34.51 -3.55 12.02
C TYR A 57 35.24 -4.88 11.77
N ASP A 58 34.71 -5.96 12.34
CA ASP A 58 35.26 -7.31 12.24
C ASP A 58 34.62 -8.10 11.09
N SER A 59 33.34 -7.88 10.83
CA SER A 59 32.61 -8.50 9.71
C SER A 59 31.48 -7.62 9.20
N VAL A 60 30.93 -7.99 8.04
CA VAL A 60 29.81 -7.30 7.39
C VAL A 60 28.87 -8.33 6.78
N PHE A 61 27.57 -8.06 6.82
CA PHE A 61 26.58 -8.85 6.09
C PHE A 61 25.47 -7.94 5.55
N THR A 62 24.76 -8.42 4.54
CA THR A 62 23.68 -7.67 3.88
C THR A 62 22.32 -8.12 4.40
N PHE A 63 21.42 -7.18 4.62
CA PHE A 63 20.02 -7.43 4.95
C PHE A 63 19.10 -6.44 4.22
N THR A 64 17.82 -6.78 4.11
CA THR A 64 16.82 -5.89 3.50
C THR A 64 16.03 -5.17 4.58
N CYS A 65 16.06 -3.85 4.55
CA CYS A 65 15.19 -3.00 5.36
C CYS A 65 13.80 -2.94 4.70
N ALA A 66 12.83 -3.70 5.22
CA ALA A 66 11.50 -3.84 4.61
C ALA A 66 10.33 -3.39 5.52
N PRO A 67 10.30 -2.13 6.02
CA PRO A 67 9.06 -1.52 6.50
C PRO A 67 8.14 -1.16 5.32
N ASN A 68 6.91 -0.74 5.61
CA ASN A 68 6.00 -0.22 4.58
C ASN A 68 6.39 1.21 4.13
N ASP A 69 7.60 1.37 3.60
CA ASP A 69 8.13 2.65 3.11
C ASP A 69 8.27 2.71 1.59
N THR A 70 7.93 1.64 0.87
CA THR A 70 8.03 1.48 -0.60
C THR A 70 9.43 1.37 -1.19
N HIS A 71 10.46 1.14 -0.37
CA HIS A 71 11.82 1.16 -0.87
C HIS A 71 12.52 -0.20 -0.84
N ASN A 72 12.31 -0.98 0.23
CA ASN A 72 13.01 -2.23 0.49
C ASN A 72 14.53 -2.11 0.25
N CYS A 73 15.16 -1.17 0.96
CA CYS A 73 16.56 -0.86 0.78
C CYS A 73 17.46 -2.05 1.16
N ILE A 74 18.43 -2.38 0.32
CA ILE A 74 19.45 -3.39 0.58
C ILE A 74 20.60 -2.70 1.32
N LEU A 75 20.81 -3.07 2.58
CA LEU A 75 21.73 -2.41 3.50
C LEU A 75 22.79 -3.37 4.01
N ASN A 76 23.98 -2.85 4.30
CA ASN A 76 25.05 -3.57 4.97
C ASN A 76 25.02 -3.26 6.47
N ALA A 77 25.05 -4.31 7.29
CA ALA A 77 25.27 -4.25 8.73
C ALA A 77 26.75 -4.53 9.03
N TYR A 78 27.41 -3.61 9.72
CA TYR A 78 28.81 -3.73 10.11
C TYR A 78 28.91 -4.18 11.57
N VAL A 79 29.60 -5.28 11.80
CA VAL A 79 29.65 -5.97 13.10
C VAL A 79 31.01 -5.76 13.75
N ARG A 80 31.01 -5.44 15.04
CA ARG A 80 32.21 -5.41 15.89
C ARG A 80 31.90 -6.10 17.21
N ASN A 81 32.76 -7.02 17.65
CA ASN A 81 32.55 -7.82 18.87
C ASN A 81 31.17 -8.51 18.92
N GLY A 82 30.68 -9.01 17.79
CA GLY A 82 29.37 -9.66 17.68
C GLY A 82 28.16 -8.70 17.74
N VAL A 83 28.36 -7.38 17.73
CA VAL A 83 27.30 -6.37 17.78
C VAL A 83 27.31 -5.54 16.50
N VAL A 84 26.14 -5.24 15.94
CA VAL A 84 26.04 -4.32 14.79
C VAL A 84 26.24 -2.89 15.27
N VAL A 85 27.35 -2.29 14.86
CA VAL A 85 27.74 -0.93 15.27
C VAL A 85 27.30 0.14 14.28
N ARG A 86 27.10 -0.25 13.01
CA ARG A 86 26.74 0.68 11.93
C ARG A 86 25.92 -0.02 10.84
N ILE A 87 25.07 0.76 10.18
CA ILE A 87 24.36 0.37 8.96
C ILE A 87 24.75 1.35 7.84
N GLY A 88 24.92 0.84 6.61
CA GLY A 88 25.19 1.65 5.42
C GLY A 88 24.51 1.09 4.17
N PRO A 89 24.43 1.85 3.08
CA PRO A 89 23.93 1.34 1.80
C PRO A 89 24.82 0.21 1.27
N SER A 90 24.25 -0.70 0.49
CA SER A 90 25.02 -1.77 -0.15
C SER A 90 25.93 -1.26 -1.27
N MET A 91 25.50 -0.20 -1.99
CA MET A 91 26.10 0.28 -3.25
C MET A 91 26.12 -0.79 -4.35
N LYS A 92 25.15 -1.71 -4.32
CA LYS A 92 25.09 -2.88 -5.21
C LYS A 92 23.84 -2.92 -6.08
N TYR A 93 23.04 -1.85 -6.13
CA TYR A 93 21.87 -1.86 -6.99
C TYR A 93 22.26 -2.05 -8.45
N GLY A 94 23.34 -1.41 -8.91
CA GLY A 94 23.89 -1.59 -10.27
C GLY A 94 24.35 -3.02 -10.65
N GLU A 95 24.43 -3.95 -9.69
CA GLU A 95 24.77 -5.36 -9.95
C GLU A 95 23.52 -6.21 -10.29
N ALA A 96 22.30 -5.69 -10.06
CA ALA A 96 21.07 -6.43 -10.29
C ALA A 96 20.89 -6.76 -11.77
N THR A 97 20.54 -8.03 -12.03
CA THR A 97 20.28 -8.58 -13.36
C THR A 97 18.93 -9.30 -13.34
N ASP A 98 18.11 -9.12 -14.37
CA ASP A 98 16.85 -9.86 -14.51
C ASP A 98 17.07 -11.27 -15.10
N LEU A 99 15.97 -12.02 -15.32
CA LEU A 99 16.02 -13.37 -15.90
C LEU A 99 16.44 -13.39 -17.37
N LEU A 100 16.42 -12.25 -18.05
CA LEU A 100 16.80 -12.10 -19.46
C LEU A 100 18.25 -11.60 -19.62
N GLY A 101 18.94 -11.31 -18.52
CA GLY A 101 20.30 -10.79 -18.53
C GLY A 101 20.39 -9.26 -18.62
N ASN A 102 19.27 -8.54 -18.55
CA ASN A 102 19.27 -7.08 -18.52
C ASN A 102 19.84 -6.59 -17.19
N LYS A 103 20.70 -5.57 -17.25
CA LYS A 103 21.34 -4.97 -16.07
C LYS A 103 20.76 -3.60 -15.78
N VAL A 104 20.61 -3.30 -14.50
CA VAL A 104 20.19 -1.96 -14.07
C VAL A 104 21.36 -0.99 -14.04
N THR A 105 21.06 0.31 -14.07
CA THR A 105 22.05 1.38 -13.95
C THR A 105 22.52 1.55 -12.49
N HIS A 106 23.79 1.97 -12.31
CA HIS A 106 24.33 2.34 -10.99
C HIS A 106 23.65 3.56 -10.36
N ARG A 107 22.83 4.30 -11.12
CA ARG A 107 22.08 5.48 -10.62
C ARG A 107 21.01 5.12 -9.58
N TRP A 108 20.72 3.84 -9.40
CA TRP A 108 19.88 3.36 -8.29
C TRP A 108 20.62 3.34 -6.94
N ASP A 109 21.96 3.46 -6.92
CA ASP A 109 22.72 3.63 -5.68
C ASP A 109 22.64 5.09 -5.20
N PRO A 110 22.67 5.36 -3.86
CA PRO A 110 22.89 4.42 -2.77
C PRO A 110 21.61 3.78 -2.21
N ARG A 111 20.42 4.23 -2.63
CA ARG A 111 19.11 3.87 -2.06
C ARG A 111 19.11 3.62 -0.56
N VAL A 112 18.85 4.66 0.22
CA VAL A 112 18.76 4.57 1.68
C VAL A 112 18.01 5.78 2.23
N CYS A 113 17.44 5.66 3.42
CA CYS A 113 16.88 6.80 4.14
C CYS A 113 17.48 6.89 5.56
N GLN A 114 17.30 8.06 6.19
CA GLN A 114 17.73 8.34 7.56
C GLN A 114 17.18 7.33 8.58
N LYS A 115 16.01 6.73 8.32
CA LYS A 115 15.43 5.72 9.22
C LYS A 115 16.17 4.39 9.12
N GLY A 116 16.52 3.96 7.90
CA GLY A 116 17.31 2.75 7.64
C GLY A 116 18.68 2.81 8.31
N LEU A 117 19.35 3.98 8.24
CA LEU A 117 20.65 4.20 8.89
C LEU A 117 20.57 4.19 10.43
N ALA A 118 19.42 4.56 10.99
CA ALA A 118 19.22 4.65 12.44
C ALA A 118 18.61 3.39 13.07
N LEU A 119 18.45 2.29 12.32
CA LEU A 119 17.80 1.07 12.82
C LEU A 119 18.53 0.42 13.99
N THR A 120 19.85 0.60 14.12
CA THR A 120 20.62 0.11 15.28
C THR A 120 20.02 0.59 16.61
N ARG A 121 19.50 1.83 16.67
CA ARG A 121 18.81 2.38 17.85
C ARG A 121 17.49 1.66 18.17
N ARG A 122 16.83 1.08 17.17
CA ARG A 122 15.60 0.30 17.36
C ARG A 122 15.89 -1.16 17.69
N PHE A 123 16.89 -1.76 17.06
CA PHE A 123 17.27 -3.15 17.29
C PHE A 123 17.71 -3.37 18.74
N TYR A 124 18.47 -2.45 19.30
CA TYR A 124 18.97 -2.51 20.68
C TYR A 124 18.24 -1.57 21.64
N GLY A 125 17.06 -1.07 21.24
CA GLY A 125 16.26 -0.16 22.06
C GLY A 125 15.51 -0.87 23.18
N ASP A 126 15.09 -0.11 24.19
CA ASP A 126 14.27 -0.55 25.33
C ASP A 126 12.93 -1.19 24.94
N ARG A 127 12.41 -0.81 23.78
CA ARG A 127 11.17 -1.36 23.21
C ARG A 127 11.37 -2.66 22.42
N ARG A 128 12.54 -3.28 22.43
CA ARG A 128 12.74 -4.57 21.75
C ARG A 128 11.90 -5.67 22.41
N VAL A 129 11.13 -6.42 21.62
CA VAL A 129 10.42 -7.59 22.12
C VAL A 129 11.37 -8.78 22.13
N MET A 130 11.75 -9.25 23.33
CA MET A 130 12.78 -10.29 23.53
C MET A 130 12.21 -11.69 23.81
N GLY A 131 10.91 -11.89 23.70
CA GLY A 131 10.27 -13.16 24.01
C GLY A 131 8.76 -13.13 23.84
N CYS A 132 8.10 -14.22 24.23
CA CYS A 132 6.64 -14.26 24.34
C CYS A 132 6.20 -13.63 25.66
N VAL A 133 5.20 -12.75 25.60
CA VAL A 133 4.52 -12.24 26.80
C VAL A 133 3.02 -12.38 26.66
N ILE A 134 2.35 -12.59 27.78
CA ILE A 134 0.90 -12.76 27.88
C ILE A 134 0.36 -11.81 28.94
N ARG A 135 -0.84 -11.30 28.69
CA ARG A 135 -1.55 -10.48 29.64
C ARG A 135 -2.07 -11.34 30.81
N LYS A 136 -1.81 -10.94 32.05
CA LYS A 136 -2.13 -11.73 33.26
C LYS A 136 -3.59 -12.16 33.35
N GLY A 137 -4.54 -11.23 33.23
CA GLY A 137 -5.97 -11.56 33.28
C GLY A 137 -6.41 -12.49 32.14
N PHE A 138 -5.77 -12.42 30.98
CA PHE A 138 -6.04 -13.35 29.88
C PHE A 138 -5.55 -14.78 30.19
N LYS A 139 -4.36 -14.90 30.80
CA LYS A 139 -3.85 -16.19 31.27
C LYS A 139 -4.74 -16.78 32.36
N GLU A 140 -5.19 -15.97 33.32
CA GLU A 140 -6.10 -16.40 34.38
C GLU A 140 -7.45 -16.92 33.83
N TRP A 141 -7.96 -16.32 32.75
CA TRP A 141 -9.16 -16.81 32.06
C TRP A 141 -8.95 -18.18 31.42
N HIS A 142 -7.80 -18.38 30.77
CA HIS A 142 -7.39 -19.69 30.25
C HIS A 142 -7.27 -20.73 31.39
N ASP A 143 -6.55 -20.40 32.45
CA ASP A 143 -6.28 -21.31 33.57
C ASP A 143 -7.57 -21.68 34.34
N ALA A 144 -8.56 -20.79 34.35
CA ALA A 144 -9.88 -21.04 34.92
C ALA A 144 -10.81 -21.90 34.02
N GLY A 145 -10.34 -22.36 32.86
CA GLY A 145 -11.12 -23.21 31.96
C GLY A 145 -12.13 -22.45 31.09
N PHE A 146 -11.82 -21.20 30.72
CA PHE A 146 -12.67 -20.35 29.86
C PHE A 146 -14.10 -20.11 30.39
N PRO A 147 -14.29 -19.62 31.63
CA PRO A 147 -15.62 -19.27 32.12
C PRO A 147 -16.29 -18.24 31.21
N ARG A 148 -17.61 -18.38 30.98
CA ARG A 148 -18.42 -17.57 30.05
C ARG A 148 -19.85 -17.39 30.56
N GLY A 149 -20.50 -16.31 30.13
CA GLY A 149 -21.94 -16.08 30.31
C GLY A 149 -22.80 -16.93 29.36
N SER A 150 -24.12 -16.87 29.54
CA SER A 150 -25.10 -17.54 28.65
C SER A 150 -25.10 -16.98 27.23
N ASP A 151 -24.69 -15.73 27.08
CA ASP A 151 -24.45 -15.01 25.82
C ASP A 151 -23.13 -15.43 25.15
N GLY A 152 -22.33 -16.29 25.79
CA GLY A 152 -21.03 -16.74 25.31
C GLY A 152 -19.86 -15.81 25.62
N LEU A 153 -20.08 -14.62 26.19
CA LEU A 153 -19.00 -13.67 26.47
C LEU A 153 -18.18 -14.08 27.70
N PRO A 154 -16.86 -13.86 27.70
CA PRO A 154 -16.05 -14.06 28.88
C PRO A 154 -16.27 -12.92 29.91
N PRO A 155 -16.11 -13.19 31.22
CA PRO A 155 -16.25 -12.16 32.25
C PRO A 155 -15.27 -10.99 32.07
N ALA A 156 -15.77 -9.75 32.13
CA ALA A 156 -14.99 -8.53 31.92
C ALA A 156 -13.77 -8.39 32.84
N LYS A 157 -13.80 -8.99 34.04
CA LYS A 157 -12.67 -8.98 34.99
C LYS A 157 -11.37 -9.52 34.40
N TYR A 158 -11.46 -10.40 33.40
CA TYR A 158 -10.29 -10.97 32.72
C TYR A 158 -9.78 -10.12 31.57
N TYR A 159 -10.42 -9.00 31.22
CA TYR A 159 -10.20 -8.24 29.98
C TYR A 159 -9.90 -6.77 30.22
N ASN A 160 -8.77 -6.48 30.87
CA ASN A 160 -8.31 -5.13 31.20
C ASN A 160 -7.13 -4.66 30.29
N ARG A 161 -7.29 -4.80 28.96
CA ARG A 161 -6.24 -4.45 27.97
C ARG A 161 -5.75 -3.01 28.16
N GLY A 162 -4.45 -2.79 27.95
CA GLY A 162 -3.78 -1.50 28.16
C GLY A 162 -3.51 -1.12 29.62
N ARG A 163 -3.96 -1.92 30.61
CA ARG A 163 -3.77 -1.64 32.05
C ARG A 163 -3.28 -2.84 32.86
N ASP A 164 -3.30 -4.02 32.27
CA ASP A 164 -3.01 -5.27 32.96
C ASP A 164 -1.49 -5.54 33.02
N GLU A 165 -1.11 -6.45 33.91
CA GLU A 165 0.28 -6.89 34.06
C GLU A 165 0.67 -7.83 32.91
N TRP A 166 1.93 -7.73 32.46
CA TRP A 166 2.50 -8.61 31.45
C TRP A 166 3.35 -9.70 32.10
N LEU A 167 3.05 -10.95 31.79
CA LEU A 167 3.80 -12.12 32.23
C LEU A 167 4.67 -12.63 31.08
N ARG A 168 5.93 -12.92 31.37
CA ARG A 168 6.82 -13.59 30.40
C ARG A 168 6.54 -15.08 30.41
N ILE A 169 6.36 -15.65 29.24
CA ILE A 169 6.17 -17.09 29.03
C ILE A 169 7.06 -17.59 27.90
N THR A 170 7.12 -18.90 27.71
CA THR A 170 7.79 -19.48 26.53
C THR A 170 6.91 -19.32 25.29
N HIS A 171 7.51 -19.30 24.10
CA HIS A 171 6.75 -19.32 22.84
C HIS A 171 5.88 -20.57 22.70
N ASP A 172 6.37 -21.72 23.16
CA ASP A 172 5.61 -22.98 23.12
C ASP A 172 4.35 -22.93 24.01
N GLU A 173 4.50 -22.42 25.24
CA GLU A 173 3.35 -22.18 26.13
C GLU A 173 2.36 -21.18 25.51
N GLY A 174 2.86 -20.06 24.98
CA GLY A 174 2.01 -19.05 24.33
C GLY A 174 1.25 -19.60 23.13
N ALA A 175 1.91 -20.42 22.30
CA ALA A 175 1.27 -21.07 21.16
C ALA A 175 0.18 -22.08 21.59
N LYS A 176 0.43 -22.86 22.65
CA LYS A 176 -0.57 -23.78 23.23
C LYS A 176 -1.79 -23.04 23.75
N ILE A 177 -1.58 -21.95 24.49
CA ILE A 177 -2.68 -21.10 25.01
C ILE A 177 -3.47 -20.50 23.85
N ALA A 178 -2.80 -19.90 22.86
CA ALA A 178 -3.47 -19.34 21.68
C ALA A 178 -4.29 -20.39 20.93
N ALA A 179 -3.76 -21.60 20.74
CA ALA A 179 -4.47 -22.70 20.10
C ALA A 179 -5.70 -23.15 20.92
N ALA A 180 -5.58 -23.25 22.24
CA ALA A 180 -6.69 -23.58 23.13
C ALA A 180 -7.81 -22.54 23.06
N VAL A 181 -7.45 -21.24 23.00
CA VAL A 181 -8.41 -20.14 22.86
C VAL A 181 -9.11 -20.17 21.50
N LEU A 182 -8.37 -20.35 20.39
CA LEU A 182 -8.98 -20.47 19.07
C LEU A 182 -9.96 -21.65 19.03
N LYS A 183 -9.58 -22.81 19.57
CA LYS A 183 -10.49 -23.96 19.71
C LYS A 183 -11.73 -23.59 20.51
N ASN A 184 -11.57 -22.95 21.66
CA ASN A 184 -12.69 -22.56 22.52
C ASN A 184 -13.64 -21.57 21.82
N ILE A 185 -13.12 -20.60 21.07
CA ILE A 185 -13.92 -19.67 20.25
C ILE A 185 -14.68 -20.43 19.16
N ALA A 186 -14.02 -21.34 18.43
CA ALA A 186 -14.68 -22.14 17.39
C ALA A 186 -15.82 -22.98 17.96
N GLU A 187 -15.61 -23.66 19.09
CA GLU A 187 -16.63 -24.47 19.77
C GLU A 187 -17.78 -23.61 20.30
N THR A 188 -17.49 -22.41 20.82
CA THR A 188 -18.49 -21.49 21.39
C THR A 188 -19.45 -20.93 20.33
N TYR A 189 -18.95 -20.65 19.13
CA TYR A 189 -19.67 -19.92 18.09
C TYR A 189 -20.02 -20.75 16.85
N SER A 190 -19.94 -22.08 16.94
CA SER A 190 -20.40 -22.99 15.88
C SER A 190 -21.85 -23.44 16.08
N GLY A 191 -22.53 -23.73 14.96
CA GLY A 191 -23.91 -24.20 14.94
C GLY A 191 -24.95 -23.16 15.37
N GLU A 192 -26.19 -23.61 15.54
CA GLU A 192 -27.32 -22.72 15.88
C GLU A 192 -27.18 -22.07 17.26
N GLU A 193 -26.58 -22.78 18.22
CA GLU A 193 -26.27 -22.22 19.54
C GLU A 193 -25.24 -21.09 19.44
N GLY A 194 -24.21 -21.24 18.59
CA GLY A 194 -23.26 -20.17 18.31
C GLY A 194 -23.92 -18.95 17.68
N LYS A 195 -24.82 -19.16 16.71
CA LYS A 195 -25.61 -18.08 16.10
C LYS A 195 -26.52 -17.39 17.13
N ARG A 196 -27.19 -18.14 18.01
CA ARG A 196 -28.01 -17.59 19.10
C ARG A 196 -27.19 -16.65 19.99
N ARG A 197 -26.01 -17.08 20.43
CA ARG A 197 -25.09 -16.25 21.22
C ARG A 197 -24.68 -14.97 20.51
N LEU A 198 -24.35 -15.04 19.22
CA LEU A 198 -24.00 -13.85 18.43
C LEU A 198 -25.17 -12.87 18.31
N ARG A 199 -26.41 -13.37 18.19
CA ARG A 199 -27.62 -12.50 18.19
C ARG A 199 -27.84 -11.84 19.55
N GLU A 200 -27.62 -12.57 20.65
CA GLU A 200 -27.69 -12.00 22.01
C GLU A 200 -26.62 -10.94 22.28
N GLN A 201 -25.48 -11.04 21.58
CA GLN A 201 -24.44 -10.00 21.55
C GLN A 201 -24.71 -8.88 20.53
N HIS A 202 -25.95 -8.79 20.03
CA HIS A 202 -26.45 -7.73 19.16
C HIS A 202 -25.74 -7.56 17.81
N TYR A 203 -25.17 -8.64 17.25
CA TYR A 203 -24.71 -8.60 15.86
C TYR A 203 -25.88 -8.59 14.86
N ASP A 204 -25.73 -7.88 13.74
CA ASP A 204 -26.71 -7.88 12.65
C ASP A 204 -26.91 -9.30 12.09
N GLU A 205 -28.16 -9.67 11.83
CA GLU A 205 -28.54 -10.99 11.33
C GLU A 205 -27.76 -11.39 10.08
N VAL A 206 -27.51 -10.46 9.14
CA VAL A 206 -26.79 -10.81 7.91
C VAL A 206 -25.32 -11.14 8.20
N CYS A 207 -24.74 -10.55 9.24
CA CYS A 207 -23.39 -10.84 9.69
C CYS A 207 -23.30 -12.18 10.40
N VAL A 208 -24.29 -12.50 11.24
CA VAL A 208 -24.42 -13.81 11.88
C VAL A 208 -24.54 -14.90 10.82
N GLU A 209 -25.37 -14.72 9.80
CA GLU A 209 -25.51 -15.68 8.71
C GLU A 209 -24.25 -15.79 7.84
N ALA A 210 -23.44 -14.73 7.73
CA ALA A 210 -22.15 -14.76 7.05
C ALA A 210 -21.08 -15.63 7.75
N THR A 211 -21.37 -16.15 8.95
CA THR A 211 -20.56 -17.20 9.61
C THR A 211 -20.80 -18.58 9.01
N GLU A 212 -21.90 -18.80 8.29
CA GLU A 212 -22.27 -20.10 7.74
C GLU A 212 -22.35 -21.22 8.82
N GLY A 213 -22.59 -20.83 10.08
CA GLY A 213 -22.59 -21.72 11.24
C GLY A 213 -21.21 -22.24 11.66
N ALA A 214 -20.12 -21.74 11.08
CA ALA A 214 -18.75 -22.11 11.41
C ALA A 214 -18.11 -21.06 12.32
N GLY A 215 -17.83 -21.42 13.58
CA GLY A 215 -17.23 -20.51 14.56
C GLY A 215 -15.88 -19.95 14.14
N VAL A 216 -15.12 -20.67 13.32
CA VAL A 216 -13.85 -20.18 12.76
C VAL A 216 -14.01 -18.94 11.86
N ARG A 217 -15.20 -18.67 11.31
CA ARG A 217 -15.48 -17.44 10.54
C ARG A 217 -15.44 -16.19 11.40
N THR A 218 -15.48 -16.33 12.72
CA THR A 218 -15.32 -15.22 13.67
C THR A 218 -13.85 -14.86 13.96
N MET A 219 -12.91 -15.66 13.46
CA MET A 219 -11.47 -15.45 13.62
C MET A 219 -10.93 -14.65 12.44
N LYS A 220 -10.11 -13.64 12.74
CA LYS A 220 -9.52 -12.74 11.75
C LYS A 220 -8.01 -12.84 11.78
N PHE A 221 -7.41 -13.08 10.61
CA PHE A 221 -5.96 -13.11 10.46
C PHE A 221 -5.50 -12.03 9.49
N ARG A 222 -4.37 -11.39 9.78
CA ARG A 222 -3.84 -10.32 8.92
C ARG A 222 -2.32 -10.27 8.93
N GLY A 223 -1.72 -10.40 7.75
CA GLY A 223 -0.36 -9.92 7.54
C GLY A 223 -0.38 -8.43 7.19
N GLY A 224 0.69 -7.68 7.51
CA GLY A 224 0.97 -6.39 6.90
C GLY A 224 1.12 -6.45 5.37
N MET A 225 1.59 -5.37 4.75
CA MET A 225 1.64 -5.25 3.27
C MET A 225 2.46 -6.37 2.59
N PRO A 226 2.03 -6.86 1.41
CA PRO A 226 2.58 -8.06 0.76
C PRO A 226 4.06 -8.00 0.46
N LEU A 227 4.54 -6.89 -0.11
CA LEU A 227 5.93 -6.84 -0.59
C LEU A 227 6.96 -6.73 0.54
N LEU A 228 6.51 -6.74 1.79
CA LEU A 228 7.39 -6.73 2.95
C LEU A 228 7.92 -8.13 3.27
N GLY A 229 7.18 -9.18 2.92
CA GLY A 229 7.56 -10.56 3.22
C GLY A 229 6.48 -11.58 2.92
N ILE A 230 6.57 -12.25 1.78
CA ILE A 230 5.51 -13.13 1.27
C ILE A 230 5.37 -14.42 2.09
N THR A 231 6.46 -15.01 2.57
CA THR A 231 6.33 -16.27 3.32
C THR A 231 5.92 -15.99 4.77
N ARG A 232 6.57 -15.03 5.42
CA ARG A 232 6.38 -14.74 6.85
C ARG A 232 5.13 -13.90 7.16
N VAL A 233 4.85 -12.84 6.40
CA VAL A 233 3.75 -11.89 6.69
C VAL A 233 2.46 -12.47 6.16
N PHE A 234 2.48 -12.93 4.91
CA PHE A 234 1.33 -13.53 4.25
C PHE A 234 1.04 -14.96 4.73
N GLY A 235 1.95 -15.56 5.52
CA GLY A 235 1.68 -16.77 6.29
C GLY A 235 0.45 -16.66 7.22
N MET A 236 0.03 -15.46 7.62
CA MET A 236 -1.22 -15.25 8.36
C MET A 236 -2.47 -15.67 7.56
N TYR A 237 -2.48 -15.47 6.24
CA TYR A 237 -3.58 -15.92 5.39
C TYR A 237 -3.57 -17.43 5.20
N ARG A 238 -2.36 -18.04 5.15
CA ARG A 238 -2.21 -19.50 5.19
C ARG A 238 -2.74 -20.08 6.50
N LEU A 239 -2.47 -19.43 7.64
CA LEU A 239 -3.05 -19.81 8.93
C LEU A 239 -4.57 -19.69 8.93
N ALA A 240 -5.14 -18.64 8.32
CA ALA A 240 -6.59 -18.52 8.13
C ALA A 240 -7.15 -19.69 7.30
N ASN A 241 -6.43 -20.13 6.26
CA ASN A 241 -6.79 -21.28 5.44
C ASN A 241 -6.80 -22.57 6.28
N SER A 242 -5.76 -22.77 7.10
CA SER A 242 -5.60 -23.94 7.97
C SER A 242 -6.68 -24.06 9.06
N MET A 243 -7.41 -22.99 9.40
CA MET A 243 -8.55 -23.09 10.32
C MET A 243 -9.67 -24.01 9.81
N ALA A 244 -9.65 -24.40 8.53
CA ALA A 244 -10.52 -25.45 8.01
C ALA A 244 -10.35 -26.80 8.74
N LEU A 245 -9.15 -27.12 9.23
CA LEU A 245 -8.90 -28.32 10.03
C LEU A 245 -9.66 -28.27 11.37
N LEU A 246 -9.63 -27.10 12.02
CA LEU A 246 -10.34 -26.87 13.28
C LEU A 246 -11.85 -26.94 13.06
N ASP A 247 -12.34 -26.30 12.01
CA ASP A 247 -13.76 -26.31 11.66
C ASP A 247 -14.27 -27.72 11.34
N ALA A 248 -13.53 -28.50 10.53
CA ALA A 248 -13.86 -29.89 10.25
C ALA A 248 -14.01 -30.72 11.53
N ARG A 249 -13.12 -30.48 12.50
CA ARG A 249 -13.14 -31.18 13.79
C ARG A 249 -14.30 -30.75 14.69
N VAL A 250 -14.62 -29.45 14.73
CA VAL A 250 -15.67 -28.86 15.58
C VAL A 250 -17.06 -29.16 15.04
N ARG A 251 -17.27 -29.02 13.72
CA ARG A 251 -18.56 -29.29 13.08
C ARG A 251 -18.75 -30.75 12.63
N GLY A 252 -17.70 -31.56 12.66
CA GLY A 252 -17.75 -32.96 12.21
C GLY A 252 -17.98 -33.10 10.71
N VAL A 253 -17.41 -32.19 9.91
CA VAL A 253 -17.60 -32.15 8.45
C VAL A 253 -16.34 -32.54 7.70
N GLY A 254 -16.50 -33.13 6.51
CA GLY A 254 -15.37 -33.47 5.64
C GLY A 254 -14.74 -32.24 4.96
N PRO A 255 -13.59 -32.42 4.28
CA PRO A 255 -12.87 -31.35 3.59
C PRO A 255 -13.71 -30.56 2.59
N ASP A 256 -14.81 -31.13 2.08
CA ASP A 256 -15.69 -30.45 1.11
C ASP A 256 -16.66 -29.43 1.70
N LYS A 257 -16.92 -29.53 2.99
CA LYS A 257 -17.84 -28.63 3.71
C LYS A 257 -17.13 -27.81 4.79
N ALA A 258 -15.86 -28.11 5.06
CA ALA A 258 -15.03 -27.35 5.98
C ALA A 258 -14.86 -25.91 5.49
N LEU A 259 -14.78 -24.97 6.44
CA LEU A 259 -14.62 -23.54 6.18
C LEU A 259 -13.39 -23.03 6.93
N GLY A 260 -12.63 -22.12 6.30
CA GLY A 260 -11.51 -21.44 6.93
C GLY A 260 -11.94 -20.15 7.62
N ALA A 261 -11.00 -19.49 8.28
CA ALA A 261 -11.23 -18.20 8.93
C ALA A 261 -11.34 -17.05 7.91
N LYS A 262 -11.41 -15.80 8.40
CA LYS A 262 -11.38 -14.61 7.55
C LYS A 262 -9.99 -14.00 7.51
N GLY A 263 -9.60 -13.51 6.34
CA GLY A 263 -8.36 -12.77 6.15
C GLY A 263 -8.67 -11.30 5.93
N PHE A 264 -8.14 -10.42 6.77
CA PHE A 264 -8.35 -8.98 6.61
C PHE A 264 -7.51 -8.40 5.47
N ASP A 265 -8.10 -7.45 4.76
CA ASP A 265 -7.42 -6.72 3.71
C ASP A 265 -6.38 -5.72 4.29
N ASN A 266 -5.59 -5.15 3.38
CA ASN A 266 -4.58 -4.14 3.70
C ASN A 266 -4.77 -2.89 2.88
N TYR A 267 -4.83 -3.03 1.56
CA TYR A 267 -4.72 -1.91 0.63
C TYR A 267 -5.90 -0.94 0.75
N SER A 268 -7.13 -1.46 0.87
CA SER A 268 -8.30 -0.60 1.08
C SER A 268 -8.37 -0.09 2.52
N TRP A 269 -8.03 -0.91 3.53
CA TRP A 269 -7.95 -0.50 4.94
C TRP A 269 -7.03 0.71 5.16
N HIS A 270 -5.86 0.69 4.52
CA HIS A 270 -4.91 1.79 4.57
C HIS A 270 -5.39 3.05 3.85
N THR A 271 -6.52 2.99 3.14
CA THR A 271 -6.98 4.03 2.20
C THR A 271 -5.95 4.32 1.11
N ASP A 272 -5.14 3.30 0.82
CA ASP A 272 -4.06 3.32 -0.17
C ASP A 272 -4.59 2.93 -1.55
N LEU A 273 -5.60 2.05 -1.61
CA LEU A 273 -6.32 1.71 -2.83
C LEU A 273 -7.02 2.96 -3.38
N PRO A 274 -6.71 3.40 -4.62
CA PRO A 274 -7.46 4.45 -5.30
C PRO A 274 -8.79 3.88 -5.82
N PRO A 275 -9.94 4.18 -5.18
CA PRO A 275 -11.19 3.49 -5.47
C PRO A 275 -11.74 3.80 -6.87
N GLY A 276 -11.46 4.96 -7.46
CA GLY A 276 -11.94 5.30 -8.80
C GLY A 276 -11.06 4.74 -9.92
N HIS A 277 -9.83 4.34 -9.63
CA HIS A 277 -8.94 3.70 -10.61
C HIS A 277 -9.54 2.40 -11.21
N PRO A 278 -10.05 1.42 -10.41
CA PRO A 278 -10.73 0.26 -10.96
C PRO A 278 -12.08 0.61 -11.61
N MET A 279 -12.74 1.71 -11.22
CA MET A 279 -13.99 2.14 -11.85
C MET A 279 -13.78 2.60 -13.29
N VAL A 280 -12.62 3.20 -13.60
CA VAL A 280 -12.27 3.66 -14.95
C VAL A 280 -11.57 2.55 -15.76
N SER A 281 -10.58 1.89 -15.16
CA SER A 281 -9.68 0.98 -15.89
C SER A 281 -10.04 -0.50 -15.81
N GLY A 282 -10.86 -0.90 -14.82
CA GLY A 282 -11.07 -2.30 -14.46
C GLY A 282 -9.85 -2.98 -13.80
N GLN A 283 -8.74 -2.27 -13.59
CA GLN A 283 -7.54 -2.76 -12.92
C GLN A 283 -7.50 -2.28 -11.47
N GLN A 284 -6.94 -3.07 -10.56
CA GLN A 284 -6.84 -2.69 -9.14
C GLN A 284 -6.14 -1.33 -8.99
N THR A 285 -4.92 -1.20 -9.53
CA THR A 285 -4.16 0.05 -9.64
C THR A 285 -3.02 -0.16 -10.63
N VAL A 286 -2.74 0.82 -11.49
CA VAL A 286 -1.57 0.86 -12.36
C VAL A 286 -0.83 2.18 -12.10
N GLU A 287 0.47 2.12 -11.85
CA GLU A 287 1.36 3.30 -11.87
C GLU A 287 2.61 3.02 -12.69
N PHE A 288 3.22 4.10 -13.17
CA PHE A 288 4.58 4.11 -13.72
C PHE A 288 5.65 4.07 -12.60
N ASP A 289 6.85 3.60 -12.91
CA ASP A 289 7.99 3.71 -12.00
C ASP A 289 8.46 5.17 -11.94
N LEU A 290 8.82 5.66 -10.75
CA LEU A 290 9.16 7.09 -10.58
C LEU A 290 10.37 7.54 -11.38
N HIS A 291 11.27 6.65 -11.79
CA HIS A 291 12.38 7.02 -12.68
C HIS A 291 11.90 7.44 -14.08
N ALA A 292 10.68 7.05 -14.49
CA ALA A 292 10.13 7.40 -15.79
C ALA A 292 9.96 8.91 -15.99
N VAL A 293 10.03 9.70 -14.92
CA VAL A 293 10.05 11.17 -14.99
C VAL A 293 11.20 11.72 -15.84
N GLU A 294 12.25 10.95 -16.07
CA GLU A 294 13.31 11.32 -17.03
C GLU A 294 12.84 11.37 -18.49
N HIS A 295 11.70 10.74 -18.82
CA HIS A 295 11.16 10.68 -20.17
C HIS A 295 10.02 11.66 -20.44
N CYS A 296 9.50 12.32 -19.40
CA CYS A 296 8.41 13.29 -19.54
C CYS A 296 8.93 14.70 -19.84
N LYS A 297 8.05 15.58 -20.31
CA LYS A 297 8.33 17.02 -20.41
C LYS A 297 7.73 17.79 -19.23
N THR A 298 6.65 17.26 -18.66
CA THR A 298 5.97 17.83 -17.50
C THR A 298 5.72 16.74 -16.47
N LEU A 299 6.05 17.03 -15.22
CA LEU A 299 5.71 16.22 -14.06
C LEU A 299 4.73 17.00 -13.19
N VAL A 300 3.51 16.48 -13.03
CA VAL A 300 2.53 16.99 -12.07
C VAL A 300 2.59 16.11 -10.82
N VAL A 301 3.14 16.64 -9.74
CA VAL A 301 3.14 15.98 -8.42
C VAL A 301 1.91 16.44 -7.65
N TRP A 302 0.92 15.56 -7.51
CA TRP A 302 -0.39 15.94 -6.97
C TRP A 302 -0.66 15.25 -5.63
N GLY A 303 -0.55 16.01 -4.54
CA GLY A 303 -0.77 15.54 -3.17
C GLY A 303 0.19 14.43 -2.74
N MET A 304 1.40 14.44 -3.32
CA MET A 304 2.51 13.59 -2.93
C MET A 304 3.67 14.46 -2.43
N ASN A 305 4.09 14.26 -1.19
CA ASN A 305 5.30 14.89 -0.67
C ASN A 305 6.55 14.04 -1.00
N TRP A 306 6.77 13.81 -2.30
CA TRP A 306 7.83 12.94 -2.88
C TRP A 306 9.17 13.04 -2.12
N ILE A 307 9.70 14.24 -1.90
CA ILE A 307 11.01 14.43 -1.25
C ILE A 307 11.09 13.78 0.14
N THR A 308 9.97 13.73 0.87
CA THR A 308 9.90 13.15 2.22
C THR A 308 9.38 11.71 2.26
N THR A 309 8.48 11.35 1.35
CA THR A 309 7.78 10.06 1.36
C THR A 309 8.36 9.04 0.40
N LYS A 310 9.25 9.47 -0.51
CA LYS A 310 9.94 8.62 -1.49
C LYS A 310 11.44 8.94 -1.53
N MET A 311 12.08 9.08 -0.36
CA MET A 311 13.42 9.68 -0.23
C MET A 311 14.52 9.01 -1.08
N PRO A 312 14.63 7.67 -1.13
CA PRO A 312 15.60 6.99 -2.00
C PRO A 312 15.38 7.24 -3.49
N ASP A 313 14.17 7.63 -3.90
CA ASP A 313 13.78 7.92 -5.28
C ASP A 313 13.64 9.43 -5.55
N ALA A 314 13.93 10.29 -4.57
CA ALA A 314 13.75 11.73 -4.68
C ALA A 314 14.70 12.38 -5.69
N HIS A 315 15.86 11.75 -5.91
CA HIS A 315 16.86 12.26 -6.84
C HIS A 315 16.35 12.27 -8.29
N TRP A 316 15.52 11.29 -8.69
CA TRP A 316 14.91 11.23 -10.02
C TRP A 316 14.14 12.50 -10.37
N LEU A 317 13.33 13.01 -9.42
CA LEU A 317 12.60 14.27 -9.60
C LEU A 317 13.56 15.45 -9.78
N THR A 318 14.55 15.59 -8.91
CA THR A 318 15.46 16.73 -8.96
C THR A 318 16.38 16.71 -10.18
N GLU A 319 16.82 15.53 -10.60
CA GLU A 319 17.67 15.33 -11.78
C GLU A 319 16.87 15.57 -13.06
N ALA A 320 15.64 15.07 -13.15
CA ALA A 320 14.76 15.35 -14.28
C ALA A 320 14.48 16.85 -14.43
N ARG A 321 14.23 17.55 -13.31
CA ARG A 321 14.07 19.02 -13.32
C ARG A 321 15.31 19.73 -13.87
N LEU A 322 16.51 19.33 -13.43
CA LEU A 322 17.77 19.90 -13.94
C LEU A 322 17.98 19.61 -15.43
N LYS A 323 17.40 18.52 -15.96
CA LYS A 323 17.39 18.17 -17.39
C LYS A 323 16.31 18.89 -18.21
N GLY A 324 15.51 19.74 -17.58
CA GLY A 324 14.51 20.57 -18.26
C GLY A 324 13.06 20.08 -18.15
N VAL A 325 12.78 19.06 -17.33
CA VAL A 325 11.40 18.67 -17.01
C VAL A 325 10.75 19.75 -16.15
N LYS A 326 9.59 20.26 -16.58
CA LYS A 326 8.81 21.20 -15.78
C LYS A 326 8.10 20.45 -14.65
N VAL A 327 8.34 20.85 -13.40
CA VAL A 327 7.73 20.23 -12.22
C VAL A 327 6.65 21.14 -11.63
N VAL A 328 5.40 20.68 -11.66
CA VAL A 328 4.25 21.36 -11.06
C VAL A 328 3.84 20.59 -9.81
N VAL A 329 3.76 21.26 -8.67
CA VAL A 329 3.38 20.65 -7.39
C VAL A 329 2.01 21.17 -6.96
N ILE A 330 1.04 20.27 -6.82
CA ILE A 330 -0.31 20.59 -6.33
C ILE A 330 -0.45 19.97 -4.93
N ALA A 331 -0.65 20.77 -3.89
CA ALA A 331 -0.69 20.31 -2.50
C ALA A 331 -1.58 21.20 -1.64
N CYS A 332 -1.92 20.76 -0.42
CA CYS A 332 -2.70 21.59 0.52
C CYS A 332 -1.83 22.60 1.28
N GLU A 333 -0.52 22.45 1.16
CA GLU A 333 0.50 23.19 1.89
C GLU A 333 1.77 23.34 1.04
N TYR A 334 2.61 24.33 1.38
CA TYR A 334 3.94 24.46 0.77
C TYR A 334 4.88 23.37 1.31
N SER A 335 4.82 22.20 0.69
CA SER A 335 5.54 20.98 1.09
C SER A 335 7.04 21.04 0.77
N ALA A 336 7.82 20.07 1.28
CA ALA A 336 9.23 19.93 0.91
C ALA A 336 9.39 19.70 -0.61
N THR A 337 8.47 18.98 -1.24
CA THR A 337 8.45 18.82 -2.72
C THR A 337 8.15 20.14 -3.43
N SER A 338 7.30 21.01 -2.87
CA SER A 338 7.02 22.33 -3.44
C SER A 338 8.28 23.18 -3.57
N SER A 339 9.25 23.04 -2.64
CA SER A 339 10.56 23.71 -2.75
C SER A 339 11.42 23.23 -3.93
N LYS A 340 11.03 22.14 -4.59
CA LYS A 340 11.68 21.55 -5.77
C LYS A 340 10.82 21.65 -7.03
N GLY A 341 9.64 22.26 -6.95
CA GLY A 341 8.80 22.55 -8.10
C GLY A 341 9.19 23.85 -8.81
N ASP A 342 8.82 23.96 -10.08
CA ASP A 342 8.82 25.24 -10.81
C ASP A 342 7.57 26.04 -10.49
N ASP A 343 6.42 25.35 -10.39
CA ASP A 343 5.15 25.91 -9.94
C ASP A 343 4.65 25.15 -8.69
N ALA A 344 4.08 25.88 -7.73
CA ALA A 344 3.40 25.31 -6.57
C ALA A 344 1.97 25.88 -6.48
N ILE A 345 0.96 25.02 -6.64
CA ILE A 345 -0.45 25.37 -6.56
C ILE A 345 -0.99 24.85 -5.23
N ILE A 346 -1.31 25.76 -4.32
CA ILE A 346 -1.87 25.43 -3.03
C ILE A 346 -3.39 25.35 -3.14
N VAL A 347 -3.96 24.22 -2.72
CA VAL A 347 -5.39 23.94 -2.85
C VAL A 347 -6.06 23.66 -1.52
N ARG A 348 -7.35 23.90 -1.46
CA ARG A 348 -8.19 23.53 -0.32
C ARG A 348 -8.22 21.99 -0.17
N PRO A 349 -8.09 21.44 1.05
CA PRO A 349 -8.19 20.00 1.28
C PRO A 349 -9.54 19.42 0.82
N GLY A 350 -9.50 18.28 0.12
CA GLY A 350 -10.68 17.54 -0.32
C GLY A 350 -11.37 18.07 -1.59
N THR A 351 -10.86 19.13 -2.22
CA THR A 351 -11.48 19.77 -3.39
C THR A 351 -10.74 19.52 -4.72
N THR A 352 -9.75 18.63 -4.74
CA THR A 352 -8.98 18.33 -5.96
C THR A 352 -9.78 17.74 -7.12
N PRO A 353 -10.90 17.02 -6.94
CA PRO A 353 -11.78 16.66 -8.07
C PRO A 353 -12.23 17.90 -8.86
N ALA A 354 -12.66 18.95 -8.16
CA ALA A 354 -13.07 20.21 -8.79
C ALA A 354 -11.92 20.90 -9.54
N LEU A 355 -10.68 20.80 -9.07
CA LEU A 355 -9.51 21.32 -9.80
C LEU A 355 -9.28 20.53 -11.10
N ALA A 356 -9.39 19.20 -11.07
CA ALA A 356 -9.24 18.38 -12.27
C ALA A 356 -10.34 18.71 -13.31
N LEU A 357 -11.58 18.89 -12.86
CA LEU A 357 -12.68 19.35 -13.72
C LEU A 357 -12.47 20.78 -14.24
N GLY A 358 -11.88 21.68 -13.46
CA GLY A 358 -11.53 23.03 -13.91
C GLY A 358 -10.43 23.05 -14.97
N LEU A 359 -9.44 22.17 -14.86
CA LEU A 359 -8.45 21.97 -15.92
C LEU A 359 -9.09 21.36 -17.18
N ALA A 360 -9.97 20.36 -17.01
CA ALA A 360 -10.71 19.75 -18.11
C ALA A 360 -11.65 20.74 -18.81
N ASN A 361 -12.31 21.65 -18.07
CA ASN A 361 -13.15 22.72 -18.60
C ASN A 361 -12.40 23.55 -19.65
N VAL A 362 -11.21 24.05 -19.30
CA VAL A 362 -10.40 24.87 -20.22
C VAL A 362 -10.03 24.08 -21.47
N ILE A 363 -9.58 22.82 -21.29
CA ILE A 363 -9.20 21.94 -22.40
C ILE A 363 -10.37 21.66 -23.35
N LEU A 364 -11.56 21.37 -22.81
CA LEU A 364 -12.74 21.06 -23.60
C LEU A 364 -13.31 22.31 -24.28
N ARG A 365 -13.46 23.41 -23.55
CA ARG A 365 -13.96 24.70 -24.04
C ARG A 365 -13.11 25.26 -25.18
N GLU A 366 -11.79 25.14 -25.07
CA GLU A 366 -10.83 25.62 -26.07
C GLU A 366 -10.48 24.55 -27.13
N LYS A 367 -11.10 23.36 -27.06
CA LYS A 367 -10.89 22.22 -27.97
C LYS A 367 -9.42 21.79 -28.10
N LEU A 368 -8.71 21.75 -26.96
CA LEU A 368 -7.28 21.42 -26.87
C LEU A 368 -7.02 19.92 -26.61
N TYR A 369 -8.05 19.08 -26.57
CA TYR A 369 -7.91 17.66 -26.27
C TYR A 369 -7.29 16.87 -27.44
N ASP A 370 -6.61 15.77 -27.15
CA ASP A 370 -6.15 14.79 -28.14
C ASP A 370 -7.35 13.99 -28.66
N ALA A 371 -7.96 14.48 -29.74
CA ALA A 371 -9.15 13.88 -30.33
C ALA A 371 -8.93 12.43 -30.77
N GLN A 372 -7.74 12.09 -31.29
CA GLN A 372 -7.45 10.72 -31.69
C GLN A 372 -7.43 9.79 -30.47
N TYR A 373 -6.79 10.23 -29.38
CA TYR A 373 -6.77 9.45 -28.14
C TYR A 373 -8.18 9.27 -27.56
N VAL A 374 -8.94 10.36 -27.44
CA VAL A 374 -10.33 10.36 -26.96
C VAL A 374 -11.18 9.37 -27.77
N ASN A 375 -11.07 9.39 -29.09
CA ASN A 375 -11.85 8.52 -29.96
C ASN A 375 -11.52 7.03 -29.78
N GLN A 376 -10.24 6.71 -29.60
CA GLN A 376 -9.76 5.32 -29.67
C GLN A 376 -9.67 4.61 -28.31
N TRP A 377 -9.50 5.35 -27.22
CA TRP A 377 -9.16 4.77 -25.91
C TRP A 377 -10.17 5.07 -24.80
N THR A 378 -11.24 5.81 -25.09
CA THR A 378 -12.24 6.20 -24.09
C THR A 378 -13.63 5.79 -24.52
N ASP A 379 -14.57 5.80 -23.58
CA ASP A 379 -16.00 5.66 -23.83
C ASP A 379 -16.69 7.00 -24.16
N LEU A 380 -15.95 8.11 -24.23
CA LEU A 380 -16.50 9.43 -24.53
C LEU A 380 -17.29 9.49 -25.86
N PRO A 381 -16.91 8.75 -26.94
CA PRO A 381 -17.72 8.69 -28.17
C PRO A 381 -19.03 7.89 -28.07
N VAL A 382 -19.24 7.13 -26.99
CA VAL A 382 -20.42 6.27 -26.85
C VAL A 382 -21.68 7.11 -26.65
N LEU A 383 -22.75 6.75 -27.36
CA LEU A 383 -24.04 7.40 -27.26
C LEU A 383 -24.75 7.02 -25.95
N VAL A 384 -25.29 8.02 -25.27
CA VAL A 384 -26.16 7.92 -24.10
C VAL A 384 -27.59 8.27 -24.53
N ARG A 385 -28.54 7.41 -24.16
CA ARG A 385 -29.96 7.64 -24.41
C ARG A 385 -30.51 8.71 -23.46
N MET A 386 -31.16 9.73 -24.00
CA MET A 386 -31.72 10.81 -23.18
C MET A 386 -33.02 10.43 -22.46
N ASP A 387 -33.67 9.32 -22.82
CA ASP A 387 -34.88 8.84 -22.14
C ASP A 387 -34.58 7.98 -20.90
N THR A 388 -33.37 7.41 -20.80
CA THR A 388 -32.99 6.48 -19.72
C THR A 388 -31.68 6.82 -19.02
N LEU A 389 -30.88 7.74 -19.58
CA LEU A 389 -29.54 8.11 -19.11
C LEU A 389 -28.57 6.93 -19.02
N LYS A 390 -28.77 5.92 -19.88
CA LYS A 390 -27.90 4.75 -20.03
C LYS A 390 -27.21 4.78 -21.38
N TYR A 391 -26.05 4.13 -21.48
CA TYR A 391 -25.42 3.89 -22.77
C TYR A 391 -26.37 3.16 -23.72
N LEU A 392 -26.42 3.62 -24.96
CA LEU A 392 -27.17 2.99 -26.03
C LEU A 392 -26.51 1.65 -26.35
N ARG A 393 -27.29 0.56 -26.23
CA ARG A 393 -26.82 -0.78 -26.51
C ARG A 393 -26.87 -1.05 -28.00
N ALA A 394 -25.84 -1.71 -28.53
CA ALA A 394 -25.81 -2.09 -29.94
C ALA A 394 -26.97 -3.01 -30.31
N GLN A 395 -27.36 -3.88 -29.38
CA GLN A 395 -28.48 -4.83 -29.54
C GLN A 395 -29.82 -4.11 -29.72
N ASP A 396 -30.00 -2.94 -29.08
CA ASP A 396 -31.22 -2.13 -29.22
C ASP A 396 -31.33 -1.50 -30.61
N VAL A 397 -30.21 -1.35 -31.34
CA VAL A 397 -30.14 -0.65 -32.64
C VAL A 397 -30.07 -1.62 -33.81
N PHE A 398 -29.15 -2.58 -33.75
CA PHE A 398 -28.84 -3.50 -34.86
C PHE A 398 -29.59 -4.84 -34.75
N GLY A 399 -30.18 -5.13 -33.59
CA GLY A 399 -30.68 -6.48 -33.28
C GLY A 399 -29.55 -7.51 -33.17
N GLY A 400 -29.92 -8.78 -32.97
CA GLY A 400 -28.97 -9.89 -32.95
C GLY A 400 -28.20 -10.09 -31.63
N GLY A 401 -27.17 -10.93 -31.70
CA GLY A 401 -26.35 -11.32 -30.55
C GLY A 401 -25.24 -10.32 -30.23
N LEU A 402 -24.53 -10.58 -29.13
CA LEU A 402 -23.34 -9.84 -28.75
C LEU A 402 -22.19 -10.09 -29.73
N ALA A 403 -21.36 -9.08 -29.99
CA ALA A 403 -20.15 -9.23 -30.77
C ALA A 403 -19.20 -10.23 -30.07
N ALA A 404 -18.58 -11.10 -30.87
CA ALA A 404 -17.52 -11.98 -30.39
C ALA A 404 -16.34 -11.14 -29.87
N LEU A 405 -15.73 -11.60 -28.79
CA LEU A 405 -14.52 -11.00 -28.22
C LEU A 405 -13.34 -11.94 -28.47
N GLU A 406 -12.30 -11.41 -29.09
CA GLU A 406 -11.02 -12.06 -29.34
C GLU A 406 -10.05 -11.87 -28.17
N ASN A 407 -10.12 -10.74 -27.44
CA ASN A 407 -9.20 -10.43 -26.33
C ASN A 407 -9.74 -10.78 -24.95
N THR A 408 -10.95 -11.35 -24.88
CA THR A 408 -11.61 -11.75 -23.63
C THR A 408 -12.10 -13.19 -23.72
N VAL A 409 -11.81 -14.00 -22.71
CA VAL A 409 -12.38 -15.34 -22.56
C VAL A 409 -13.70 -15.21 -21.79
N VAL A 410 -14.80 -15.65 -22.40
CA VAL A 410 -16.12 -15.67 -21.76
C VAL A 410 -16.39 -17.09 -21.28
N LEU A 411 -16.37 -17.28 -19.96
CA LEU A 411 -16.65 -18.56 -19.33
C LEU A 411 -18.15 -18.85 -19.33
N GLY A 412 -18.52 -20.04 -19.80
CA GLY A 412 -19.88 -20.55 -19.68
C GLY A 412 -20.29 -20.77 -18.22
N LYS A 413 -21.60 -20.82 -17.94
CA LYS A 413 -22.17 -20.92 -16.58
C LYS A 413 -21.55 -21.99 -15.67
N ASN A 414 -21.06 -23.10 -16.22
CA ASN A 414 -20.49 -24.22 -15.46
C ASN A 414 -18.98 -24.41 -15.70
N GLU A 415 -18.35 -23.51 -16.46
CA GLU A 415 -16.92 -23.58 -16.71
C GLU A 415 -16.16 -23.04 -15.50
N LYS A 416 -15.10 -23.74 -15.11
CA LYS A 416 -14.23 -23.30 -14.04
C LYS A 416 -13.21 -22.33 -14.61
N GLU A 417 -13.05 -21.20 -13.94
CA GLU A 417 -11.96 -20.29 -14.23
C GLU A 417 -10.62 -21.03 -14.08
N PRO A 418 -9.73 -20.97 -15.09
CA PRO A 418 -8.42 -21.56 -14.97
C PRO A 418 -7.63 -20.88 -13.84
N PRO A 419 -6.60 -21.53 -13.28
CA PRO A 419 -5.72 -20.89 -12.30
C PRO A 419 -5.13 -19.59 -12.84
N PRO A 420 -4.94 -18.54 -12.02
CA PRO A 420 -4.42 -17.23 -12.47
C PRO A 420 -3.13 -17.29 -13.31
N LEU A 421 -2.26 -18.27 -13.05
CA LEU A 421 -1.01 -18.49 -13.79
C LEU A 421 -1.22 -18.86 -15.28
N GLN A 422 -2.42 -19.32 -15.64
CA GLN A 422 -2.78 -19.71 -17.01
C GLN A 422 -3.55 -18.61 -17.74
N HIS A 423 -3.81 -17.47 -17.09
CA HIS A 423 -4.54 -16.36 -17.69
C HIS A 423 -3.65 -15.64 -18.70
N SER A 424 -3.99 -15.73 -19.99
CA SER A 424 -3.35 -14.98 -21.07
C SER A 424 -4.21 -13.83 -21.61
N LYS A 425 -5.46 -13.75 -21.16
CA LYS A 425 -6.49 -12.80 -21.57
C LYS A 425 -7.38 -12.45 -20.37
N THR A 426 -8.14 -11.37 -20.48
CA THR A 426 -9.17 -11.06 -19.49
C THR A 426 -10.22 -12.16 -19.49
N ILE A 427 -10.60 -12.66 -18.32
CA ILE A 427 -11.60 -13.72 -18.17
C ILE A 427 -12.85 -13.13 -17.50
N VAL A 428 -14.02 -13.42 -18.06
CA VAL A 428 -15.31 -12.90 -17.56
C VAL A 428 -16.34 -14.01 -17.61
N SER A 429 -17.38 -13.94 -16.76
CA SER A 429 -18.51 -14.85 -16.89
C SER A 429 -19.42 -14.46 -18.06
N GLU A 430 -20.14 -15.43 -18.60
CA GLU A 430 -21.21 -15.21 -19.57
C GLU A 430 -22.22 -14.16 -19.07
N GLN A 431 -22.58 -14.22 -17.78
CA GLN A 431 -23.46 -13.25 -17.14
C GLN A 431 -22.89 -11.82 -17.20
N MET A 432 -21.60 -11.64 -16.88
CA MET A 432 -20.95 -10.34 -16.99
C MET A 432 -20.90 -9.85 -18.44
N ARG A 433 -20.61 -10.74 -19.40
CA ARG A 433 -20.59 -10.40 -20.83
C ARG A 433 -21.96 -9.90 -21.31
N MET A 434 -23.05 -10.54 -20.86
CA MET A 434 -24.42 -10.13 -21.12
C MET A 434 -24.75 -8.77 -20.49
N GLU A 435 -24.36 -8.55 -19.24
CA GLU A 435 -24.58 -7.28 -18.54
C GLU A 435 -23.81 -6.12 -19.19
N TRP A 436 -22.59 -6.39 -19.66
CA TRP A 436 -21.75 -5.40 -20.32
C TRP A 436 -22.26 -4.98 -21.69
N GLY A 437 -22.89 -5.87 -22.46
CA GLY A 437 -23.40 -5.58 -23.81
C GLY A 437 -22.34 -5.08 -24.80
N ASP A 438 -22.79 -4.60 -25.95
CA ASP A 438 -21.99 -3.76 -26.86
C ASP A 438 -22.63 -2.38 -26.96
N TYR A 439 -21.86 -1.42 -27.47
CA TYR A 439 -22.21 0.00 -27.46
C TYR A 439 -22.34 0.57 -28.86
N VAL A 440 -22.83 1.81 -28.94
CA VAL A 440 -23.04 2.52 -30.20
C VAL A 440 -22.35 3.87 -30.16
N TRP A 441 -21.66 4.22 -31.24
CA TRP A 441 -21.20 5.58 -31.52
C TRP A 441 -21.80 6.06 -32.85
N TRP A 442 -21.86 7.37 -33.07
CA TRP A 442 -22.37 7.93 -34.33
C TRP A 442 -21.22 8.35 -35.23
N ASP A 443 -21.17 7.79 -36.44
CA ASP A 443 -20.17 8.16 -37.43
C ASP A 443 -20.65 9.35 -38.27
N ARG A 444 -19.97 10.49 -38.15
CA ARG A 444 -20.28 11.70 -38.94
C ARG A 444 -19.99 11.51 -40.42
N ALA A 445 -19.03 10.66 -40.79
CA ALA A 445 -18.68 10.46 -42.20
C ALA A 445 -19.77 9.72 -42.96
N THR A 446 -20.36 8.68 -42.36
CA THR A 446 -21.46 7.91 -42.96
C THR A 446 -22.84 8.35 -42.49
N ASN A 447 -22.91 9.30 -41.55
CA ASN A 447 -24.13 9.78 -40.90
C ASN A 447 -25.02 8.63 -40.38
N ALA A 448 -24.41 7.68 -39.68
CA ALA A 448 -25.07 6.46 -39.23
C ALA A 448 -24.53 5.95 -37.88
N PRO A 449 -25.33 5.20 -37.10
CA PRO A 449 -24.83 4.54 -35.90
C PRO A 449 -23.89 3.39 -36.28
N LYS A 450 -22.85 3.18 -35.48
CA LYS A 450 -21.87 2.09 -35.61
C LYS A 450 -21.73 1.33 -34.30
N LEU A 451 -21.54 0.02 -34.41
CA LEU A 451 -21.28 -0.86 -33.27
C LEU A 451 -19.88 -0.61 -32.72
N LEU A 452 -19.76 -0.65 -31.39
CA LEU A 452 -18.51 -0.64 -30.63
C LEU A 452 -18.51 -1.80 -29.63
N SER A 453 -17.58 -2.75 -29.81
CA SER A 453 -17.32 -3.80 -28.82
C SER A 453 -16.11 -3.44 -27.94
N ARG A 454 -15.87 -4.21 -26.87
CA ARG A 454 -14.73 -4.00 -25.97
C ARG A 454 -13.35 -4.19 -26.63
N ASP A 455 -13.29 -4.89 -27.76
CA ASP A 455 -12.04 -5.16 -28.46
C ASP A 455 -11.67 -4.06 -29.46
N MET A 456 -12.61 -3.16 -29.77
CA MET A 456 -12.45 -2.05 -30.71
C MET A 456 -11.81 -0.83 -30.04
N VAL A 457 -10.64 -1.02 -29.43
CA VAL A 457 -9.88 0.01 -28.72
C VAL A 457 -8.47 0.18 -29.29
N GLY A 458 -7.92 1.38 -29.15
CA GLY A 458 -6.57 1.71 -29.62
C GLY A 458 -6.37 1.42 -31.10
N LYS A 459 -5.33 0.64 -31.43
CA LYS A 459 -5.02 0.24 -32.81
C LYS A 459 -6.13 -0.58 -33.50
N ASN A 460 -7.02 -1.19 -32.72
CA ASN A 460 -8.16 -1.96 -33.22
C ASN A 460 -9.44 -1.12 -33.29
N SER A 461 -9.39 0.15 -32.87
CA SER A 461 -10.56 1.02 -32.87
C SER A 461 -10.96 1.43 -34.28
N ASN A 462 -12.26 1.36 -34.57
CA ASN A 462 -12.86 1.87 -35.80
C ASN A 462 -13.44 3.28 -35.64
N VAL A 463 -13.30 3.90 -34.47
CA VAL A 463 -13.85 5.23 -34.16
C VAL A 463 -12.93 6.31 -34.74
N GLN A 464 -13.25 6.78 -35.95
CA GLN A 464 -12.43 7.78 -36.66
C GLN A 464 -13.05 9.18 -36.59
N ASN A 465 -14.33 9.32 -36.95
CA ASN A 465 -15.03 10.60 -37.01
C ASN A 465 -16.35 10.59 -36.19
N PRO A 466 -16.28 10.41 -34.86
CA PRO A 466 -17.47 10.34 -34.04
C PRO A 466 -18.19 11.69 -33.90
N LEU A 467 -19.51 11.63 -33.68
CA LEU A 467 -20.25 12.72 -33.04
C LEU A 467 -19.74 12.87 -31.60
N LEU A 468 -19.13 14.00 -31.28
CA LEU A 468 -18.68 14.34 -29.91
C LEU A 468 -19.49 15.47 -29.29
N ASP A 469 -20.23 16.22 -30.10
CA ASP A 469 -21.06 17.35 -29.68
C ASP A 469 -22.49 17.18 -30.20
N ASP A 470 -23.44 17.85 -29.54
CA ASP A 470 -24.87 17.86 -29.87
C ASP A 470 -25.53 16.47 -29.72
N SER A 471 -26.72 16.33 -30.28
CA SER A 471 -27.61 15.20 -30.15
C SER A 471 -28.01 14.67 -31.52
N VAL A 472 -28.28 13.37 -31.56
CA VAL A 472 -28.77 12.66 -32.75
C VAL A 472 -29.98 11.82 -32.39
N VAL A 473 -30.86 11.62 -33.37
CA VAL A 473 -31.99 10.69 -33.23
C VAL A 473 -31.60 9.35 -33.82
N VAL A 474 -31.58 8.31 -33.00
CA VAL A 474 -31.32 6.93 -33.43
C VAL A 474 -32.64 6.18 -33.49
N THR A 475 -32.89 5.48 -34.60
CA THR A 475 -34.00 4.53 -34.72
C THR A 475 -33.56 3.18 -34.17
N LEU A 476 -34.28 2.67 -33.18
CA LEU A 476 -34.08 1.35 -32.58
C LEU A 476 -34.63 0.24 -33.48
N ALA A 477 -34.24 -1.01 -33.20
CA ALA A 477 -34.69 -2.20 -33.93
C ALA A 477 -36.22 -2.40 -33.86
N ASP A 478 -36.89 -1.89 -32.82
CA ASP A 478 -38.35 -1.91 -32.67
C ASP A 478 -39.05 -0.73 -33.41
N GLY A 479 -38.30 0.12 -34.11
CA GLY A 479 -38.80 1.29 -34.82
C GLY A 479 -38.94 2.55 -33.96
N LYS A 480 -38.74 2.47 -32.63
CA LYS A 480 -38.78 3.64 -31.74
C LYS A 480 -37.62 4.57 -32.07
N LYS A 481 -37.88 5.86 -32.12
CA LYS A 481 -36.84 6.90 -32.23
C LYS A 481 -36.44 7.40 -30.86
N VAL A 482 -35.15 7.37 -30.56
CA VAL A 482 -34.59 7.88 -29.29
C VAL A 482 -33.58 8.97 -29.55
N ARG A 483 -33.67 10.07 -28.79
CA ARG A 483 -32.65 11.12 -28.80
C ARG A 483 -31.46 10.64 -27.97
N CYS A 484 -30.27 10.76 -28.54
CA CYS A 484 -29.01 10.36 -27.92
C CYS A 484 -28.00 11.52 -27.99
N ARG A 485 -27.11 11.59 -26.99
CA ARG A 485 -25.95 12.48 -26.96
C ARG A 485 -24.71 11.64 -26.69
N PRO A 486 -23.53 11.95 -27.25
CA PRO A 486 -22.30 11.25 -26.89
C PRO A 486 -21.93 11.57 -25.43
N ALA A 487 -21.30 10.64 -24.74
CA ALA A 487 -20.84 10.83 -23.36
C ALA A 487 -19.90 12.05 -23.24
N PHE A 488 -19.09 12.31 -24.26
CA PHE A 488 -18.26 13.50 -24.40
C PHE A 488 -19.06 14.79 -24.20
N ASP A 489 -20.19 14.94 -24.87
CA ASP A 489 -21.01 16.16 -24.83
C ASP A 489 -21.63 16.38 -23.44
N LEU A 490 -22.07 15.30 -22.78
CA LEU A 490 -22.57 15.35 -21.41
C LEU A 490 -21.48 15.70 -20.39
N ILE A 491 -20.27 15.16 -20.57
CA ILE A 491 -19.12 15.48 -19.72
C ILE A 491 -18.66 16.92 -19.93
N ASN A 492 -18.67 17.40 -21.18
CA ASN A 492 -18.38 18.79 -21.50
C ASN A 492 -19.39 19.75 -20.86
N GLU A 493 -20.69 19.44 -20.95
CA GLU A 493 -21.75 20.19 -20.24
C GLU A 493 -21.51 20.22 -18.74
N TYR A 494 -21.16 19.08 -18.13
CA TYR A 494 -20.88 19.03 -16.70
C TYR A 494 -19.62 19.83 -16.30
N CYS A 495 -18.55 19.73 -17.08
CA CYS A 495 -17.32 20.49 -16.85
C CYS A 495 -17.54 22.00 -16.99
N ALA A 496 -18.57 22.45 -17.72
CA ALA A 496 -18.90 23.87 -17.85
C ALA A 496 -19.21 24.55 -16.50
N HIS A 497 -19.66 23.79 -15.49
CA HIS A 497 -19.89 24.27 -14.13
C HIS A 497 -18.60 24.54 -13.33
N PHE A 498 -17.44 24.16 -13.87
CA PHE A 498 -16.13 24.33 -13.23
C PHE A 498 -15.27 25.26 -14.07
N ASP A 499 -15.80 26.41 -14.50
CA ASP A 499 -14.96 27.43 -15.11
C ASP A 499 -13.79 27.85 -14.17
N PRO A 500 -12.72 28.48 -14.67
CA PRO A 500 -11.57 28.83 -13.85
C PRO A 500 -11.89 29.69 -12.62
N LYS A 501 -12.90 30.57 -12.68
CA LYS A 501 -13.28 31.41 -11.56
C LYS A 501 -14.01 30.61 -10.49
N THR A 502 -14.98 29.80 -10.89
CA THR A 502 -15.69 28.88 -9.99
C THR A 502 -14.71 27.88 -9.35
N THR A 503 -13.74 27.38 -10.13
CA THR A 503 -12.68 26.49 -9.64
C THR A 503 -11.81 27.17 -8.57
N GLU A 504 -11.44 28.43 -8.76
CA GLU A 504 -10.70 29.22 -7.78
C GLU A 504 -11.48 29.37 -6.47
N GLU A 505 -12.78 29.67 -6.53
CA GLU A 505 -13.63 29.82 -5.34
C GLU A 505 -13.74 28.52 -4.53
N ILE A 506 -13.84 27.37 -5.22
CA ILE A 506 -13.94 26.05 -4.58
C ILE A 506 -12.59 25.61 -4.01
N THR A 507 -11.53 25.75 -4.80
CA THR A 507 -10.26 25.05 -4.59
C THR A 507 -9.12 25.92 -4.10
N TRP A 508 -9.24 27.24 -4.14
CA TRP A 508 -8.17 28.22 -3.92
C TRP A 508 -7.06 28.24 -4.99
N ALA A 509 -7.11 27.37 -6.00
CA ALA A 509 -6.19 27.45 -7.13
C ALA A 509 -6.48 28.71 -7.93
N PRO A 510 -5.52 29.64 -8.12
CA PRO A 510 -5.78 30.88 -8.85
C PRO A 510 -6.32 30.61 -10.25
N ALA A 511 -7.36 31.33 -10.68
CA ALA A 511 -8.03 31.08 -11.96
C ALA A 511 -7.04 31.13 -13.15
N GLY A 512 -6.13 32.11 -13.14
CA GLY A 512 -5.08 32.22 -14.15
C GLY A 512 -4.09 31.05 -14.15
N ALA A 513 -3.80 30.45 -12.99
CA ALA A 513 -2.96 29.27 -12.89
C ALA A 513 -3.66 28.03 -13.46
N VAL A 514 -4.98 27.90 -13.24
CA VAL A 514 -5.81 26.84 -13.84
C VAL A 514 -5.76 26.93 -15.37
N GLU A 515 -5.98 28.11 -15.95
CA GLU A 515 -5.91 28.30 -17.41
C GLU A 515 -4.53 28.00 -17.98
N LEU A 516 -3.47 28.55 -17.37
CA LEU A 516 -2.10 28.36 -17.82
C LEU A 516 -1.69 26.88 -17.76
N LEU A 517 -2.00 26.21 -16.66
CA LEU A 517 -1.68 24.79 -16.50
C LEU A 517 -2.46 23.94 -17.51
N ALA A 518 -3.76 24.15 -17.67
CA ALA A 518 -4.58 23.40 -18.63
C ALA A 518 -4.04 23.51 -20.07
N ARG A 519 -3.74 24.74 -20.53
CA ARG A 519 -3.13 24.98 -21.85
C ARG A 519 -1.75 24.33 -21.97
N HIS A 520 -0.94 24.38 -20.91
CA HIS A 520 0.38 23.75 -20.88
C HIS A 520 0.31 22.22 -21.01
N LEU A 521 -0.60 21.59 -20.26
CA LEU A 521 -0.83 20.13 -20.30
C LEU A 521 -1.29 19.66 -21.68
N ALA A 522 -2.10 20.45 -22.36
CA ALA A 522 -2.63 20.13 -23.68
C ALA A 522 -1.68 20.44 -24.83
N LYS A 523 -0.65 21.28 -24.61
CA LYS A 523 0.28 21.72 -25.65
C LYS A 523 1.02 20.56 -26.33
N GLU A 524 1.41 19.55 -25.56
CA GLU A 524 2.17 18.39 -26.04
C GLU A 524 1.59 17.09 -25.47
N PRO A 525 0.51 16.56 -26.07
CA PRO A 525 -0.17 15.36 -25.59
C PRO A 525 0.77 14.16 -25.44
N GLY A 526 0.60 13.39 -24.37
CA GLY A 526 1.43 12.21 -24.12
C GLY A 526 2.78 12.45 -23.44
N THR A 527 3.06 13.66 -22.98
CA THR A 527 4.34 14.04 -22.37
C THR A 527 4.25 14.48 -20.89
N THR A 528 3.09 14.26 -20.25
CA THR A 528 2.86 14.58 -18.83
C THR A 528 2.70 13.33 -17.97
N LEU A 529 3.50 13.24 -16.92
CA LEU A 529 3.31 12.27 -15.84
C LEU A 529 2.55 12.91 -14.67
N PHE A 530 1.44 12.29 -14.27
CA PHE A 530 0.64 12.66 -13.10
C PHE A 530 1.01 11.73 -11.95
N ALA A 531 1.93 12.19 -11.09
CA ALA A 531 2.34 11.47 -9.90
C ALA A 531 1.43 11.85 -8.72
N VAL A 532 0.32 11.12 -8.57
CA VAL A 532 -0.69 11.39 -7.56
C VAL A 532 -0.37 10.60 -6.29
N GLY A 533 -0.36 11.28 -5.14
CA GLY A 533 -0.11 10.67 -3.84
C GLY A 533 -1.38 10.37 -3.06
N MET A 534 -1.19 9.94 -1.81
CA MET A 534 -2.30 9.64 -0.90
C MET A 534 -3.02 10.88 -0.36
N GLY A 535 -2.44 12.08 -0.49
CA GLY A 535 -3.08 13.33 -0.08
C GLY A 535 -4.54 13.44 -0.54
N PRO A 536 -4.81 13.40 -1.85
CA PRO A 536 -6.18 13.41 -2.36
C PRO A 536 -6.91 12.06 -2.26
N ASN A 537 -6.20 10.96 -1.99
CA ASN A 537 -6.80 9.62 -1.95
C ASN A 537 -7.51 9.31 -0.62
N GLN A 538 -7.02 9.89 0.48
CA GLN A 538 -7.54 9.63 1.82
C GLN A 538 -8.69 10.58 2.21
N PHE A 539 -9.55 10.89 1.24
CA PHE A 539 -10.79 11.65 1.41
C PHE A 539 -12.00 10.81 1.02
N PHE A 540 -13.18 11.19 1.51
CA PHE A 540 -14.43 10.47 1.26
C PHE A 540 -14.80 10.39 -0.24
N ASN A 541 -14.45 11.42 -1.01
CA ASN A 541 -14.74 11.58 -2.44
C ASN A 541 -13.54 11.22 -3.35
N SER A 542 -12.64 10.35 -2.88
CA SER A 542 -11.41 10.01 -3.62
C SER A 542 -11.65 9.25 -4.91
N ASP A 543 -12.79 8.56 -5.02
CA ASP A 543 -13.28 7.93 -6.24
C ASP A 543 -13.46 8.95 -7.37
N ASN A 544 -14.03 10.12 -7.07
CA ASN A 544 -14.16 11.20 -8.04
C ASN A 544 -12.80 11.79 -8.42
N LYS A 545 -11.87 11.95 -7.47
CA LYS A 545 -10.50 12.41 -7.78
C LYS A 545 -9.85 11.50 -8.83
N ASP A 546 -9.88 10.18 -8.65
CA ASP A 546 -9.25 9.26 -9.60
C ASP A 546 -9.90 9.38 -10.97
N ARG A 547 -11.24 9.41 -11.03
CA ARG A 547 -12.00 9.54 -12.28
C ARG A 547 -11.68 10.85 -13.01
N ASP A 548 -11.67 11.97 -12.29
CA ASP A 548 -11.47 13.29 -12.89
C ASP A 548 -10.01 13.51 -13.32
N THR A 549 -9.04 13.01 -12.56
CA THR A 549 -7.61 13.07 -12.96
C THR A 549 -7.30 12.13 -14.12
N MET A 550 -7.94 10.96 -14.19
CA MET A 550 -7.88 10.07 -15.36
C MET A 550 -8.54 10.69 -16.59
N LEU A 551 -9.68 11.38 -16.43
CA LEU A 551 -10.31 12.14 -17.50
C LEU A 551 -9.33 13.19 -18.04
N LEU A 552 -8.72 13.99 -17.18
CA LEU A 552 -7.72 14.99 -17.57
C LEU A 552 -6.53 14.35 -18.31
N ALA A 553 -6.00 13.24 -17.80
CA ALA A 553 -4.91 12.51 -18.44
C ALA A 553 -5.32 11.91 -19.80
N ALA A 554 -6.55 11.43 -19.94
CA ALA A 554 -7.09 10.91 -21.20
C ALA A 554 -7.32 12.03 -22.24
N LEU A 555 -7.90 13.16 -21.83
CA LEU A 555 -8.09 14.33 -22.71
C LEU A 555 -6.76 14.87 -23.26
N THR A 556 -5.67 14.68 -22.52
CA THR A 556 -4.32 15.12 -22.92
C THR A 556 -3.47 13.96 -23.47
N GLY A 557 -4.09 12.83 -23.81
CA GLY A 557 -3.44 11.69 -24.46
C GLY A 557 -2.28 11.08 -23.68
N ASN A 558 -2.29 11.20 -22.35
CA ASN A 558 -1.18 10.82 -21.48
C ASN A 558 -1.23 9.36 -21.01
N ILE A 559 -2.38 8.69 -20.96
CA ILE A 559 -2.44 7.33 -20.38
C ILE A 559 -1.79 6.30 -21.33
N GLY A 560 -0.91 5.45 -20.79
CA GLY A 560 -0.30 4.34 -21.52
C GLY A 560 0.98 4.67 -22.30
N LYS A 561 1.64 5.81 -22.02
CA LYS A 561 2.92 6.19 -22.62
C LYS A 561 4.04 6.13 -21.56
N ILE A 562 5.31 6.12 -22.01
CA ILE A 562 6.45 6.20 -21.07
C ILE A 562 6.72 7.66 -20.64
N SER A 563 6.53 8.59 -21.57
CA SER A 563 6.69 10.04 -21.36
C SER A 563 5.48 10.69 -20.70
N GLY A 564 4.36 9.98 -20.59
CA GLY A 564 3.16 10.46 -19.92
C GLY A 564 2.35 9.29 -19.42
N ASN A 565 1.72 9.43 -18.26
CA ASN A 565 0.88 8.42 -17.61
C ASN A 565 0.30 8.99 -16.31
N ILE A 566 -0.57 8.25 -15.64
CA ILE A 566 -1.09 8.57 -14.30
C ILE A 566 -0.74 7.46 -13.31
N GLY A 567 -0.31 7.84 -12.11
CA GLY A 567 0.01 6.92 -11.02
C GLY A 567 -0.57 7.39 -9.68
N SER A 568 -0.87 6.43 -8.80
CA SER A 568 -1.42 6.62 -7.45
C SER A 568 -0.49 6.06 -6.35
N TYR A 569 0.59 6.76 -6.04
CA TYR A 569 1.65 6.26 -5.16
C TYR A 569 1.27 6.15 -3.68
N ALA A 570 1.20 4.90 -3.20
CA ALA A 570 0.84 4.53 -1.83
C ALA A 570 1.95 3.68 -1.15
N GLY A 571 1.57 2.65 -0.39
CA GLY A 571 2.46 1.63 0.22
C GLY A 571 2.85 0.44 -0.69
N ASN A 572 3.38 -0.62 -0.08
CA ASN A 572 3.92 -1.82 -0.76
C ASN A 572 2.82 -2.86 -1.11
N TYR A 573 1.84 -2.51 -1.95
CA TYR A 573 0.59 -3.26 -2.11
C TYR A 573 0.58 -4.35 -3.21
N ARG A 574 1.50 -4.34 -4.18
CA ARG A 574 1.40 -5.09 -5.45
C ARG A 574 1.73 -6.59 -5.34
N VAL A 575 0.96 -7.37 -4.59
CA VAL A 575 1.16 -8.84 -4.45
C VAL A 575 1.25 -9.59 -5.78
N ALA A 576 0.64 -9.06 -6.84
CA ALA A 576 0.66 -9.63 -8.20
C ALA A 576 2.08 -9.82 -8.77
N MET A 577 3.12 -9.19 -8.21
CA MET A 577 4.52 -9.47 -8.56
C MET A 577 4.97 -10.88 -8.16
N PHE A 578 4.28 -11.52 -7.22
CA PHE A 578 4.57 -12.86 -6.73
C PHE A 578 3.50 -13.84 -7.18
N ASN A 579 3.61 -14.27 -8.43
CA ASN A 579 2.71 -15.24 -9.07
C ASN A 579 2.50 -16.55 -8.28
N GLY A 580 3.46 -16.96 -7.45
CA GLY A 580 3.35 -18.13 -6.56
C GLY A 580 2.62 -17.90 -5.23
N ALA A 581 2.33 -16.64 -4.85
CA ALA A 581 1.72 -16.34 -3.55
C ALA A 581 0.37 -17.05 -3.32
N PRO A 582 -0.56 -17.16 -4.31
CA PRO A 582 -1.79 -17.92 -4.13
C PRO A 582 -1.54 -19.41 -3.84
N GLN A 583 -0.50 -20.03 -4.41
CA GLN A 583 -0.17 -21.44 -4.14
C GLN A 583 0.27 -21.62 -2.67
N TRP A 584 1.10 -20.71 -2.17
CA TRP A 584 1.57 -20.71 -0.78
C TRP A 584 0.43 -20.51 0.23
N ILE A 585 -0.43 -19.52 -0.02
CA ILE A 585 -1.51 -19.13 0.90
C ILE A 585 -2.63 -20.17 0.91
N ASN A 586 -2.99 -20.67 -0.27
CA ASN A 586 -4.13 -21.56 -0.45
C ASN A 586 -3.74 -23.04 -0.48
N GLU A 587 -2.52 -23.42 -0.09
CA GLU A 587 -2.16 -24.84 0.01
C GLU A 587 -3.21 -25.58 0.84
N ASN A 588 -3.71 -26.71 0.31
CA ASN A 588 -4.78 -27.46 0.95
C ASN A 588 -4.29 -28.06 2.29
N PRO A 589 -4.84 -27.63 3.44
CA PRO A 589 -4.39 -28.13 4.73
C PRO A 589 -4.74 -29.61 4.97
N PHE A 590 -5.67 -30.19 4.20
CA PHE A 590 -5.99 -31.62 4.28
C PHE A 590 -5.12 -32.49 3.36
N ASP A 591 -4.31 -31.87 2.50
CA ASP A 591 -3.54 -32.53 1.45
C ASP A 591 -2.29 -31.70 1.11
N ILE A 592 -1.41 -31.60 2.11
CA ILE A 592 -0.14 -30.87 2.03
C ILE A 592 0.82 -31.62 1.11
N GLU A 593 1.52 -30.90 0.24
CA GLU A 593 2.59 -31.49 -0.57
C GLU A 593 3.92 -31.41 0.17
N LEU A 594 4.53 -32.58 0.42
CA LEU A 594 5.81 -32.68 1.13
C LEU A 594 6.99 -32.91 0.16
N ASP A 595 6.72 -33.26 -1.10
CA ASP A 595 7.73 -33.37 -2.15
C ASP A 595 7.99 -31.98 -2.77
N PRO A 596 9.19 -31.40 -2.58
CA PRO A 596 9.51 -30.08 -3.11
C PRO A 596 9.53 -30.00 -4.64
N ASN A 597 9.49 -31.15 -5.35
CA ASN A 597 9.47 -31.20 -6.81
C ASN A 597 8.05 -31.23 -7.40
N LYS A 598 7.02 -31.26 -6.56
CA LYS A 598 5.62 -31.29 -7.00
C LYS A 598 4.92 -29.99 -6.69
N ASN A 599 3.96 -29.64 -7.54
CA ASN A 599 3.09 -28.50 -7.27
C ASN A 599 2.15 -28.80 -6.10
N ALA A 600 1.98 -27.82 -5.22
CA ALA A 600 0.93 -27.86 -4.21
C ALA A 600 -0.45 -27.98 -4.87
N ARG A 601 -1.41 -28.58 -4.16
CA ARG A 601 -2.81 -28.70 -4.59
C ARG A 601 -3.63 -27.64 -3.86
N PRO A 602 -3.77 -26.42 -4.40
CA PRO A 602 -4.39 -25.34 -3.67
C PRO A 602 -5.90 -25.55 -3.53
N ARG A 603 -6.41 -25.25 -2.33
CA ARG A 603 -7.83 -25.11 -2.03
C ARG A 603 -8.02 -23.98 -1.03
N GLN A 604 -8.76 -22.96 -1.46
CA GLN A 604 -9.07 -21.82 -0.62
C GLN A 604 -10.31 -22.10 0.24
N TYR A 605 -10.10 -22.15 1.55
CA TYR A 605 -11.12 -22.27 2.59
C TYR A 605 -11.44 -20.94 3.27
N TRP A 606 -10.43 -20.08 3.39
CA TRP A 606 -10.58 -18.75 3.99
C TRP A 606 -11.33 -17.79 3.06
N LYS A 607 -11.98 -16.78 3.64
CA LYS A 607 -12.69 -15.74 2.89
C LYS A 607 -12.10 -14.36 3.19
N PRO A 608 -11.78 -13.54 2.18
CA PRO A 608 -11.32 -12.18 2.40
C PRO A 608 -12.44 -11.34 3.02
N GLU A 609 -12.05 -10.39 3.87
CA GLU A 609 -12.97 -9.46 4.52
C GLU A 609 -12.28 -8.10 4.68
N SER A 610 -13.03 -7.01 4.49
CA SER A 610 -12.43 -5.70 4.70
C SER A 610 -12.28 -5.40 6.18
N ALA A 611 -11.12 -4.91 6.57
CA ALA A 611 -10.88 -4.45 7.94
C ALA A 611 -11.70 -3.18 8.28
N HIS A 612 -12.29 -2.50 7.29
CA HIS A 612 -13.18 -1.37 7.57
C HIS A 612 -14.38 -1.74 8.44
N TYR A 613 -14.89 -2.97 8.28
CA TYR A 613 -16.06 -3.43 9.01
C TYR A 613 -15.78 -3.64 10.50
N TYR A 614 -14.64 -4.24 10.89
CA TYR A 614 -14.33 -4.44 12.32
C TYR A 614 -14.22 -3.09 13.05
N ASN A 615 -13.63 -2.09 12.40
CA ASN A 615 -13.51 -0.76 12.96
C ASN A 615 -14.86 -0.01 13.04
N HIS A 616 -15.86 -0.52 12.34
CA HIS A 616 -17.25 -0.12 12.43
C HIS A 616 -18.11 -1.18 13.11
N GLU A 617 -17.58 -1.84 14.15
CA GLU A 617 -18.31 -2.77 15.03
C GLU A 617 -18.89 -4.01 14.31
N ASP A 618 -18.28 -4.40 13.19
CA ASP A 618 -18.74 -5.43 12.25
C ASP A 618 -20.09 -5.10 11.60
N HIS A 619 -20.49 -3.83 11.52
CA HIS A 619 -21.73 -3.42 10.88
C HIS A 619 -21.63 -3.41 9.35
N PRO A 620 -22.63 -3.96 8.64
CA PRO A 620 -22.76 -3.72 7.21
C PRO A 620 -23.27 -2.30 6.95
N LEU A 621 -22.95 -1.74 5.79
CA LEU A 621 -23.46 -0.43 5.39
C LEU A 621 -24.94 -0.52 5.03
N ARG A 622 -25.78 0.20 5.78
CA ARG A 622 -27.21 0.38 5.53
C ARG A 622 -27.54 1.87 5.38
N VAL A 623 -28.43 2.20 4.44
CA VAL A 623 -29.04 3.53 4.32
C VAL A 623 -30.55 3.36 4.43
N GLY A 624 -31.10 3.78 5.57
CA GLY A 624 -32.44 3.37 5.98
C GLY A 624 -32.54 1.84 6.06
N ASN A 625 -33.58 1.27 5.45
CA ASN A 625 -33.78 -0.20 5.42
C ASN A 625 -32.99 -0.90 4.31
N LYS A 626 -32.28 -0.16 3.45
CA LYS A 626 -31.55 -0.73 2.31
C LYS A 626 -30.15 -1.15 2.74
N LEU A 627 -29.87 -2.44 2.61
CA LEU A 627 -28.52 -2.99 2.71
C LEU A 627 -27.73 -2.63 1.45
N LEU A 628 -26.71 -1.79 1.60
CA LEU A 628 -25.81 -1.40 0.51
C LEU A 628 -24.58 -2.30 0.42
N THR A 629 -24.15 -2.91 1.53
CA THR A 629 -23.11 -3.93 1.48
C THR A 629 -23.57 -5.11 0.63
N GLY A 630 -22.87 -5.36 -0.47
CA GLY A 630 -23.16 -6.48 -1.36
C GLY A 630 -22.97 -7.82 -0.67
N LYS A 631 -23.74 -8.84 -1.09
CA LYS A 631 -23.73 -10.20 -0.50
C LYS A 631 -22.32 -10.82 -0.42
N SER A 632 -21.45 -10.50 -1.37
CA SER A 632 -20.06 -10.99 -1.38
C SER A 632 -19.18 -10.42 -0.28
N HIS A 633 -19.54 -9.24 0.27
CA HIS A 633 -18.70 -8.44 1.18
C HIS A 633 -19.28 -8.30 2.60
N ILE A 634 -20.33 -9.05 2.93
CA ILE A 634 -20.91 -9.02 4.28
C ILE A 634 -19.86 -9.50 5.30
N PRO A 635 -19.56 -8.71 6.35
CA PRO A 635 -18.61 -9.11 7.38
C PRO A 635 -19.22 -10.16 8.30
N ALA A 636 -18.37 -11.01 8.89
CA ALA A 636 -18.76 -11.88 10.00
C ALA A 636 -18.34 -11.27 11.34
N PRO A 637 -19.08 -11.52 12.45
CA PRO A 637 -18.71 -11.08 13.79
C PRO A 637 -17.25 -11.39 14.16
N THR A 638 -16.54 -10.45 14.77
CA THR A 638 -15.14 -10.62 15.17
C THR A 638 -15.01 -11.10 16.62
N LYS A 639 -14.35 -12.24 16.84
CA LYS A 639 -14.08 -12.81 18.17
C LYS A 639 -12.61 -13.04 18.45
N SER A 640 -11.78 -13.21 17.43
CA SER A 640 -10.33 -13.12 17.58
C SER A 640 -9.69 -12.36 16.44
N MET A 641 -8.55 -11.74 16.73
CA MET A 641 -7.66 -11.14 15.75
C MET A 641 -6.24 -11.63 16.00
N TRP A 642 -5.56 -12.08 14.95
CA TRP A 642 -4.14 -12.38 14.98
C TRP A 642 -3.43 -11.73 13.80
N PHE A 643 -2.44 -10.89 14.08
CA PHE A 643 -1.74 -10.19 13.01
C PHE A 643 -0.22 -10.04 13.20
N ALA A 644 0.48 -9.92 12.09
CA ALA A 644 1.94 -9.79 12.01
C ALA A 644 2.34 -8.58 11.17
N ASN A 645 3.34 -7.82 11.62
CA ASN A 645 3.86 -6.64 10.91
C ASN A 645 2.75 -5.61 10.59
N ALA A 646 1.83 -5.40 11.52
CA ALA A 646 0.55 -4.74 11.27
C ALA A 646 0.10 -3.82 12.43
N ASN A 647 0.99 -2.94 12.92
CA ASN A 647 0.60 -1.90 13.89
C ASN A 647 -0.55 -0.99 13.38
N SER A 648 -0.83 -1.02 12.08
CA SER A 648 -1.94 -0.29 11.46
C SER A 648 -3.34 -0.76 11.82
N ILE A 649 -3.48 -1.90 12.49
CA ILE A 649 -4.80 -2.42 12.88
C ILE A 649 -5.26 -1.91 14.25
N LEU A 650 -4.36 -1.60 15.19
CA LEU A 650 -4.74 -1.03 16.50
C LEU A 650 -3.99 0.26 16.81
N GLY A 651 -2.70 0.34 16.48
CA GLY A 651 -1.90 1.54 16.74
C GLY A 651 -2.22 2.73 15.84
N ASN A 652 -2.52 2.50 14.56
CA ASN A 652 -2.88 3.56 13.60
C ASN A 652 -4.32 3.43 13.07
N VAL A 653 -5.21 2.83 13.86
CA VAL A 653 -6.61 2.63 13.49
C VAL A 653 -7.33 3.98 13.36
N LYS A 654 -8.20 4.10 12.35
CA LYS A 654 -9.09 5.26 12.20
C LYS A 654 -10.16 5.20 13.29
N TRP A 655 -10.67 6.32 13.80
CA TRP A 655 -11.73 6.28 14.83
C TRP A 655 -11.33 5.52 16.11
N HIS A 656 -10.07 5.67 16.54
CA HIS A 656 -9.44 4.89 17.62
C HIS A 656 -10.24 4.78 18.92
N PHE A 657 -10.93 5.84 19.34
CA PHE A 657 -11.78 5.79 20.53
C PHE A 657 -12.86 4.72 20.41
N ASN A 658 -13.56 4.63 19.27
CA ASN A 658 -14.59 3.63 19.05
C ASN A 658 -13.99 2.22 19.06
N THR A 659 -12.86 2.04 18.40
CA THR A 659 -12.15 0.75 18.38
C THR A 659 -11.83 0.28 19.79
N VAL A 660 -11.23 1.14 20.61
CA VAL A 660 -10.78 0.78 21.97
C VAL A 660 -11.96 0.57 22.91
N VAL A 661 -12.96 1.44 22.88
CA VAL A 661 -14.03 1.47 23.89
C VAL A 661 -15.19 0.54 23.53
N ASN A 662 -15.53 0.42 22.25
CA ASN A 662 -16.75 -0.30 21.81
C ASN A 662 -16.43 -1.61 21.07
N VAL A 663 -15.34 -1.67 20.30
CA VAL A 663 -15.00 -2.86 19.51
C VAL A 663 -14.17 -3.85 20.32
N LEU A 664 -13.03 -3.44 20.88
CA LEU A 664 -12.10 -4.34 21.57
C LEU A 664 -12.76 -5.16 22.69
N PRO A 665 -13.66 -4.62 23.54
CA PRO A 665 -14.30 -5.42 24.59
C PRO A 665 -15.11 -6.62 24.08
N ARG A 666 -15.53 -6.59 22.80
CA ARG A 666 -16.29 -7.68 22.16
C ARG A 666 -15.39 -8.77 21.56
N ILE A 667 -14.08 -8.53 21.50
CA ILE A 667 -13.06 -9.41 20.94
C ILE A 667 -12.39 -10.16 22.08
N GLU A 668 -12.37 -11.48 22.00
CA GLU A 668 -11.94 -12.37 23.09
C GLU A 668 -10.45 -12.70 23.04
N MET A 669 -9.79 -12.51 21.89
CA MET A 669 -8.34 -12.66 21.78
C MET A 669 -7.76 -11.71 20.74
N VAL A 670 -6.69 -11.02 21.14
CA VAL A 670 -5.80 -10.29 20.23
C VAL A 670 -4.39 -10.85 20.37
N ALA A 671 -3.86 -11.43 19.30
CA ALA A 671 -2.50 -11.95 19.25
C ALA A 671 -1.67 -11.18 18.22
N VAL A 672 -0.42 -10.85 18.56
CA VAL A 672 0.47 -10.08 17.68
C VAL A 672 1.85 -10.70 17.58
N ASN A 673 2.41 -10.72 16.38
CA ASN A 673 3.83 -11.03 16.15
C ASN A 673 4.58 -9.72 15.94
N GLU A 674 5.49 -9.39 16.85
CA GLU A 674 6.23 -8.13 16.83
C GLU A 674 7.68 -8.30 17.30
N TRP A 675 8.57 -7.51 16.72
CA TRP A 675 9.97 -7.39 17.16
C TRP A 675 10.20 -6.09 17.93
N TRP A 676 9.33 -5.08 17.75
CA TRP A 676 9.38 -3.81 18.45
C TRP A 676 8.04 -3.52 19.11
N TRP A 677 8.05 -3.14 20.39
CA TRP A 677 6.88 -2.92 21.20
C TRP A 677 6.08 -1.71 20.69
N SER A 678 5.04 -2.01 19.93
CA SER A 678 4.17 -1.05 19.25
C SER A 678 2.87 -0.81 20.03
N ALA A 679 2.09 0.19 19.63
CA ALA A 679 0.80 0.46 20.27
C ALA A 679 -0.18 -0.73 20.15
N SER A 680 -0.07 -1.57 19.11
CA SER A 680 -0.82 -2.83 19.04
C SER A 680 -0.44 -3.82 20.14
N CYS A 681 0.79 -3.81 20.66
CA CYS A 681 1.21 -4.68 21.75
C CYS A 681 0.46 -4.33 23.04
N GLU A 682 0.24 -3.04 23.31
CA GLU A 682 -0.49 -2.56 24.50
C GLU A 682 -1.94 -3.09 24.58
N TRP A 683 -2.54 -3.32 23.41
CA TRP A 683 -3.91 -3.81 23.28
C TRP A 683 -3.99 -5.31 22.96
N ALA A 684 -2.86 -6.03 22.97
CA ALA A 684 -2.84 -7.46 22.76
C ALA A 684 -3.14 -8.24 24.05
N ASP A 685 -3.52 -9.51 23.89
CA ASP A 685 -3.56 -10.47 24.97
C ASP A 685 -2.30 -11.36 24.97
N ILE A 686 -1.73 -11.64 23.80
CA ILE A 686 -0.45 -12.35 23.63
C ILE A 686 0.41 -11.60 22.61
N VAL A 687 1.67 -11.36 22.96
CA VAL A 687 2.70 -10.80 22.07
C VAL A 687 3.79 -11.83 21.86
N PHE A 688 3.95 -12.29 20.62
CA PHE A 688 5.04 -13.16 20.21
C PHE A 688 6.23 -12.33 19.70
N GLY A 689 7.31 -12.29 20.48
CA GLY A 689 8.59 -11.72 20.04
C GLY A 689 9.14 -12.46 18.81
N VAL A 690 9.47 -11.73 17.74
CA VAL A 690 10.07 -12.28 16.51
C VAL A 690 11.39 -11.62 16.16
N ASP A 691 12.14 -12.23 15.23
CA ASP A 691 13.40 -11.69 14.70
C ASP A 691 13.15 -10.34 13.99
N ALA A 692 14.05 -9.37 14.18
CA ALA A 692 14.07 -8.15 13.35
C ALA A 692 14.68 -8.43 11.97
N TRP A 693 14.58 -7.46 11.05
CA TRP A 693 15.04 -7.60 9.66
C TRP A 693 16.49 -8.09 9.51
N PHE A 694 17.39 -7.66 10.39
CA PHE A 694 18.82 -8.05 10.35
C PHE A 694 19.13 -9.37 11.08
N GLU A 695 18.14 -9.98 11.73
CA GLU A 695 18.24 -11.24 12.48
C GLU A 695 17.51 -12.40 11.78
N LEU A 696 16.92 -12.16 10.61
CA LEU A 696 16.16 -13.17 9.88
C LEU A 696 17.01 -14.39 9.58
N LYS A 697 16.57 -15.55 10.07
CA LYS A 697 17.27 -16.83 9.93
C LYS A 697 16.95 -17.56 8.62
N HIS A 698 15.83 -17.20 8.01
CA HIS A 698 15.33 -17.81 6.77
C HIS A 698 15.15 -16.73 5.72
N ALA A 699 15.43 -17.09 4.47
CA ALA A 699 15.15 -16.22 3.35
C ALA A 699 13.65 -15.95 3.22
N ASP A 700 13.31 -14.72 2.85
CA ASP A 700 11.95 -14.30 2.54
C ASP A 700 11.98 -13.50 1.23
N MET A 701 10.84 -13.42 0.57
CA MET A 701 10.68 -12.70 -0.69
C MET A 701 10.05 -11.34 -0.41
N THR A 702 10.71 -10.29 -0.91
CA THR A 702 10.27 -8.90 -0.75
C THR A 702 10.46 -8.18 -2.09
N ALA A 703 9.69 -7.13 -2.33
CA ALA A 703 9.83 -6.29 -3.52
C ALA A 703 9.39 -4.85 -3.18
N ASN A 704 9.50 -3.93 -4.13
CA ASN A 704 9.01 -2.58 -3.93
C ASN A 704 8.13 -2.14 -5.11
N THR A 705 7.17 -1.25 -4.85
CA THR A 705 6.22 -0.75 -5.86
C THR A 705 6.82 0.25 -6.84
N MET A 706 8.10 0.61 -6.70
CA MET A 706 8.74 1.77 -7.33
C MET A 706 9.87 1.40 -8.31
N SER A 707 10.21 0.11 -8.43
CA SER A 707 11.34 -0.38 -9.22
C SER A 707 11.04 -1.72 -9.91
N ALA A 708 9.80 -1.97 -10.31
CA ALA A 708 9.34 -3.32 -10.60
C ALA A 708 9.17 -3.68 -12.08
N HIS A 709 9.56 -2.81 -13.00
CA HIS A 709 9.57 -3.13 -14.42
C HIS A 709 10.95 -2.85 -15.02
N SER A 710 11.84 -3.83 -14.89
CA SER A 710 12.93 -4.04 -15.85
C SER A 710 12.49 -5.07 -16.88
#